data_AF-A0A1B8GXF7-F1
#
_entry.id   AF-A0A1B8GXF7-F1
#
_cell.length_a   1.000
_cell.length_b   1.000
_cell.length_c   1.000
_cell.angle_alpha   90.00
_cell.angle_beta   90.00
_cell.angle_gamma   90.00
#
_symmetry.space_group_name_H-M   'P 1'
#
loop_
_entity.id
_entity.type
_entity.pdbx_description
1 polymer ?
#
loop_
_entity_poly.entity_id
_entity_poly.type
_entity_poly.pdbx_seq_one_letter_code
_entity_poly.pdbx_strand_id
1 'polypeptide(L)'
;MDTFEPLDTIDSIIPSQVEMETTEPPPKLKGRQRFLHSLQRMSSATSLKGLSRKRAISNPYSSTSSRGSAISFSNIQSSQAGSSSSFSRLVMGQQANTPISSGSTPPTPVNGLSNLASRPWTANLDDGGPGSSPTSHPGIQTVDSDIIEIDEGYFAHPVASSAVKPSTPNPNFDFWGSLPEELRLSVLSHLRPKELVRASIVSRLFYSMCFDGQLWTCFDASEFYTAIPADSLAKIVSAAGPFVKDLNLRGCVQVEHYNRADVVVKSCNNLITATLEGCRNFQRATLHVLLSSNQRLAHLNLTDLAAVNNGSCKIISKSCPQLESFNVSWCSHMDSRGLKLVIAGCPKLRDLRCGEVRGFSGAAGLEVATALFKTNNLERLVLSGCSDITDATLQTMIQGSTDPDTDILTNLPLVPARKLRHLDLSRCNRLTDTGLESLAHCVPYLQGLQLSSCALLTDFSLSALVATTPYLTHLDLEEVSNLSNTFLSAHLAKSPCAPLLSHLTLSYCENIGDVGVLPLLRAATGLKALDMDNTAITDLALAEAALMVRDRASRTPFPLPTFPQGARATPTLKLVIFDCPHITWPGIREILSRNSEMLSLPPNRREVIALKCFYGWQMTVDEHLKRVLGGERHGAERLERKWAEHMVASEEVGEGRGGRRRRRRAREAERGLDEEGGGVVGGGRRRARSGGCVVM
;
A
#
# COMPACT_ATOMS: atom_id res chain seq x y z
N MET A 1 30.07 76.72 -40.86
CA MET A 1 30.21 76.48 -39.41
C MET A 1 30.45 74.99 -39.23
N ASP A 2 31.70 74.55 -39.42
CA ASP A 2 32.63 74.27 -38.32
C ASP A 2 32.02 73.51 -37.11
N THR A 3 32.58 72.42 -36.60
CA THR A 3 33.87 71.74 -36.88
C THR A 3 33.97 70.41 -36.12
N PHE A 4 34.96 69.56 -36.48
CA PHE A 4 35.62 68.50 -35.67
C PHE A 4 34.91 67.16 -35.36
N GLU A 5 35.22 66.17 -36.21
CA GLU A 5 35.63 64.77 -35.89
C GLU A 5 37.01 64.72 -35.15
N PRO A 6 37.64 63.54 -34.84
CA PRO A 6 37.19 62.36 -34.10
C PRO A 6 38.32 61.86 -33.12
N LEU A 7 38.57 60.53 -33.04
CA LEU A 7 39.63 59.74 -32.34
C LEU A 7 39.09 58.98 -31.09
N ASP A 8 39.36 57.69 -30.86
CA ASP A 8 40.35 56.78 -31.47
C ASP A 8 39.81 55.37 -31.83
N THR A 9 40.53 54.71 -32.75
CA THR A 9 40.43 53.32 -33.21
C THR A 9 40.96 52.31 -32.16
N ILE A 10 40.75 50.98 -32.23
CA ILE A 10 41.50 50.00 -33.05
C ILE A 10 40.95 48.55 -32.78
N ASP A 11 40.74 47.77 -33.85
CA ASP A 11 40.83 46.29 -34.00
C ASP A 11 40.07 45.28 -33.07
N SER A 12 39.68 44.07 -33.51
CA SER A 12 39.74 43.43 -34.85
C SER A 12 38.90 42.14 -34.98
N ILE A 13 38.48 41.84 -36.21
CA ILE A 13 38.39 40.52 -36.88
C ILE A 13 37.47 39.42 -36.29
N ILE A 14 36.47 39.07 -37.11
CA ILE A 14 35.63 37.86 -37.02
C ILE A 14 36.28 36.74 -37.85
N PRO A 15 36.42 35.50 -37.33
CA PRO A 15 36.79 34.35 -38.15
C PRO A 15 35.60 33.70 -38.86
N SER A 16 35.83 33.42 -40.13
CA SER A 16 35.01 32.74 -41.13
C SER A 16 34.36 31.40 -40.74
N GLN A 17 33.15 31.21 -41.31
CA GLN A 17 32.65 30.00 -42.00
C GLN A 17 33.32 28.63 -41.71
N VAL A 18 32.47 27.65 -41.34
CA VAL A 18 32.73 26.22 -41.51
C VAL A 18 31.62 25.63 -42.36
N GLU A 19 32.00 24.84 -43.36
CA GLU A 19 31.10 24.23 -44.35
C GLU A 19 30.25 23.10 -43.73
N MET A 20 28.98 23.00 -44.16
CA MET A 20 28.12 21.86 -43.83
C MET A 20 28.13 20.84 -44.97
N GLU A 21 28.85 19.74 -44.79
CA GLU A 21 28.79 18.59 -45.70
C GLU A 21 27.43 17.88 -45.61
N THR A 22 26.75 17.76 -46.75
CA THR A 22 25.52 16.98 -46.89
C THR A 22 25.83 15.49 -46.91
N THR A 23 25.35 14.74 -45.93
CA THR A 23 25.48 13.27 -45.88
C THR A 23 24.21 12.56 -46.36
N GLU A 24 24.31 11.83 -47.47
CA GLU A 24 23.23 10.96 -47.97
C GLU A 24 23.07 9.68 -47.12
N PRO A 25 21.86 9.09 -47.02
CA PRO A 25 21.62 7.83 -46.33
C PRO A 25 22.11 6.62 -47.16
N PRO A 26 22.74 5.60 -46.55
CA PRO A 26 23.32 4.47 -47.29
C PRO A 26 22.26 3.48 -47.82
N PRO A 27 22.55 2.79 -48.94
CA PRO A 27 21.58 1.92 -49.62
C PRO A 27 21.25 0.63 -48.85
N LYS A 28 20.01 0.16 -48.98
CA LYS A 28 19.48 -1.04 -48.29
C LYS A 28 20.02 -2.34 -48.90
N LEU A 29 21.19 -2.79 -48.46
CA LEU A 29 21.76 -4.09 -48.83
C LEU A 29 20.85 -5.27 -48.40
N LYS A 30 20.56 -6.18 -49.34
CA LYS A 30 19.79 -7.43 -49.14
C LYS A 30 20.70 -8.66 -49.12
N GLY A 31 20.32 -9.67 -48.35
CA GLY A 31 20.88 -11.03 -48.44
C GLY A 31 22.35 -11.18 -48.02
N ARG A 32 23.07 -12.04 -48.76
CA ARG A 32 24.32 -12.72 -48.36
C ARG A 32 25.47 -11.80 -47.92
N GLN A 33 25.47 -10.54 -48.33
CA GLN A 33 26.49 -9.54 -47.96
C GLN A 33 26.41 -9.11 -46.48
N ARG A 34 25.23 -9.11 -45.84
CA ARG A 34 25.13 -8.78 -44.40
C ARG A 34 25.84 -9.80 -43.51
N PHE A 35 25.83 -11.07 -43.91
CA PHE A 35 26.41 -12.18 -43.14
C PHE A 35 27.95 -12.17 -43.17
N LEU A 36 28.55 -11.77 -44.31
CA LEU A 36 29.99 -11.61 -44.45
C LEU A 36 30.51 -10.43 -43.60
N HIS A 37 29.76 -9.32 -43.56
CA HIS A 37 30.13 -8.15 -42.76
C HIS A 37 30.00 -8.39 -41.23
N SER A 38 29.14 -9.31 -40.78
CA SER A 38 29.11 -9.72 -39.35
C SER A 38 30.29 -10.61 -38.97
N LEU A 39 30.77 -11.48 -39.87
CA LEU A 39 31.94 -12.34 -39.63
C LEU A 39 33.24 -11.53 -39.54
N GLN A 40 33.38 -10.48 -40.36
CA GLN A 40 34.59 -9.64 -40.41
C GLN A 40 34.78 -8.76 -39.15
N ARG A 41 33.77 -8.63 -38.27
CA ARG A 41 33.92 -7.97 -36.96
C ARG A 41 34.40 -8.89 -35.84
N MET A 42 34.41 -10.22 -36.02
CA MET A 42 34.80 -11.16 -34.96
C MET A 42 36.25 -11.66 -35.06
N SER A 43 37.02 -11.22 -36.06
CA SER A 43 38.37 -11.74 -36.34
C SER A 43 39.53 -10.75 -36.12
N SER A 44 39.32 -9.62 -35.45
CA SER A 44 40.35 -8.60 -35.25
C SER A 44 40.35 -7.98 -33.84
N ALA A 45 40.82 -8.75 -32.85
CA ALA A 45 41.17 -8.26 -31.51
C ALA A 45 42.24 -9.15 -30.83
N THR A 46 43.38 -9.34 -31.48
CA THR A 46 44.58 -9.92 -30.83
C THR A 46 45.25 -8.92 -29.89
N SER A 47 45.89 -9.44 -28.85
CA SER A 47 46.22 -8.70 -27.64
C SER A 47 47.69 -8.26 -27.52
N LEU A 48 47.92 -7.31 -26.60
CA LEU A 48 49.09 -7.23 -25.70
C LEU A 48 50.50 -7.04 -26.31
N LYS A 49 51.07 -5.83 -26.12
CA LYS A 49 51.92 -5.52 -24.94
C LYS A 49 52.47 -4.08 -24.92
N GLY A 50 52.54 -3.51 -23.71
CA GLY A 50 53.71 -2.75 -23.28
C GLY A 50 53.61 -1.23 -23.17
N LEU A 51 53.09 -0.73 -22.04
CA LEU A 51 53.79 0.33 -21.29
C LEU A 51 53.28 0.44 -19.83
N SER A 52 54.24 0.26 -18.93
CA SER A 52 54.13 0.26 -17.47
C SER A 52 53.43 1.49 -16.86
N ARG A 53 52.53 1.25 -15.90
CA ARG A 53 52.22 2.23 -14.83
C ARG A 53 52.61 1.64 -13.47
N LYS A 54 53.37 2.42 -12.70
CA LYS A 54 53.95 2.04 -11.40
C LYS A 54 52.93 2.16 -10.26
N ARG A 55 53.16 1.38 -9.19
CA ARG A 55 52.56 1.59 -7.86
C ARG A 55 53.20 2.77 -7.13
N ALA A 56 52.38 3.52 -6.41
CA ALA A 56 52.67 4.21 -5.15
C ALA A 56 51.32 4.20 -4.38
N ILE A 57 51.18 3.85 -3.10
CA ILE A 57 51.97 4.10 -1.88
C ILE A 57 52.03 5.58 -1.52
N SER A 58 51.11 5.99 -0.64
CA SER A 58 51.21 7.21 0.15
C SER A 58 50.46 7.07 1.49
N ASN A 59 51.10 6.39 2.43
CA ASN A 59 51.26 6.82 3.82
C ASN A 59 52.79 6.78 4.04
N PRO A 60 53.42 7.72 4.76
CA PRO A 60 53.12 7.89 6.19
C PRO A 60 53.29 9.31 6.79
N TYR A 61 52.80 9.50 8.01
CA TYR A 61 53.55 10.22 9.04
C TYR A 61 53.35 9.53 10.40
N SER A 62 54.44 9.27 11.13
CA SER A 62 54.41 8.75 12.50
C SER A 62 55.66 9.18 13.28
N SER A 63 55.49 10.17 14.15
CA SER A 63 56.26 10.46 15.37
C SER A 63 55.62 11.72 15.98
N THR A 64 55.36 11.81 17.28
CA THR A 64 56.30 11.55 18.37
C THR A 64 55.80 10.60 19.45
N SER A 65 56.77 10.03 20.16
CA SER A 65 56.62 9.10 21.28
C SER A 65 56.96 9.76 22.62
N SER A 66 56.28 9.38 23.70
CA SER A 66 56.87 9.44 25.05
C SER A 66 56.29 8.38 26.00
N ARG A 67 57.08 7.31 26.23
CA ARG A 67 57.10 6.41 27.42
C ARG A 67 55.81 5.58 27.65
N GLY A 68 55.84 4.24 27.73
CA GLY A 68 56.76 3.41 28.53
C GLY A 68 56.23 3.38 29.98
N SER A 69 55.63 2.30 30.47
CA SER A 69 56.33 1.04 30.81
C SER A 69 55.41 -0.19 30.81
N ALA A 70 56.00 -1.38 30.69
CA ALA A 70 55.34 -2.66 30.95
C ALA A 70 55.68 -3.16 32.36
N ILE A 71 54.71 -3.81 33.04
CA ILE A 71 54.98 -4.80 34.09
C ILE A 71 54.07 -6.02 33.83
N SER A 72 54.64 -7.20 34.06
CA SER A 72 54.09 -8.50 33.70
C SER A 72 53.09 -9.08 34.71
N PHE A 73 52.35 -10.09 34.24
CA PHE A 73 51.66 -11.15 34.97
C PHE A 73 52.03 -11.39 36.45
N SER A 74 51.00 -11.68 37.26
CA SER A 74 51.05 -12.80 38.19
C SER A 74 49.68 -13.47 38.37
N ASN A 75 49.68 -14.80 38.37
CA ASN A 75 48.57 -15.67 38.79
C ASN A 75 48.63 -15.80 40.32
N ILE A 76 47.50 -15.74 41.03
CA ILE A 76 47.32 -16.44 42.32
C ILE A 76 45.95 -17.11 42.35
N GLN A 77 45.91 -18.36 42.82
CA GLN A 77 44.74 -19.22 42.95
C GLN A 77 43.95 -18.98 44.23
N SER A 78 42.63 -19.24 44.15
CA SER A 78 41.77 -19.73 45.25
C SER A 78 41.54 -18.75 46.43
N SER A 79 40.49 -18.86 47.26
CA SER A 79 39.49 -19.92 47.46
C SER A 79 38.21 -19.34 48.10
N GLN A 80 37.04 -19.98 47.88
CA GLN A 80 35.92 -20.21 48.84
C GLN A 80 35.35 -19.04 49.70
N ALA A 81 34.04 -18.94 49.99
CA ALA A 81 32.87 -19.76 49.65
C ALA A 81 31.55 -19.01 49.94
N GLY A 82 30.44 -19.55 49.41
CA GLY A 82 29.10 -19.39 49.98
C GLY A 82 28.29 -18.16 49.53
N SER A 83 26.99 -18.26 49.26
CA SER A 83 26.15 -19.46 49.16
C SER A 83 24.92 -19.22 48.28
N SER A 84 24.49 -20.30 47.64
CA SER A 84 23.35 -20.39 46.72
C SER A 84 21.99 -20.16 47.36
N SER A 85 21.05 -19.58 46.59
CA SER A 85 19.69 -20.13 46.50
C SER A 85 19.13 -19.99 45.09
N SER A 86 18.82 -21.13 44.48
CA SER A 86 18.01 -21.23 43.26
C SER A 86 16.62 -21.73 43.65
N PHE A 87 15.58 -21.44 42.88
CA PHE A 87 14.57 -22.48 42.56
C PHE A 87 13.67 -22.07 41.38
N SER A 88 13.70 -22.88 40.32
CA SER A 88 12.67 -22.93 39.29
C SER A 88 11.43 -23.67 39.80
N ARG A 89 10.24 -23.46 39.22
CA ARG A 89 9.14 -24.43 39.34
C ARG A 89 8.46 -24.74 38.00
N LEU A 90 8.12 -26.02 37.87
CA LEU A 90 7.53 -26.67 36.71
C LEU A 90 6.03 -26.90 36.89
N VAL A 91 5.38 -27.22 35.78
CA VAL A 91 3.98 -27.67 35.69
C VAL A 91 3.82 -29.08 36.27
N MET A 92 2.72 -29.31 37.00
CA MET A 92 2.01 -30.60 37.14
C MET A 92 0.59 -30.30 37.63
N GLY A 93 -0.39 -31.08 37.18
CA GLY A 93 -1.78 -31.00 37.68
C GLY A 93 -2.19 -32.29 38.37
N GLN A 94 -3.18 -32.23 39.28
CA GLN A 94 -3.95 -33.39 39.71
C GLN A 94 -5.31 -32.98 40.31
N GLN A 95 -6.14 -33.98 40.62
CA GLN A 95 -7.60 -33.87 40.75
C GLN A 95 -8.10 -33.58 42.19
N ALA A 96 -9.31 -33.02 42.24
CA ALA A 96 -10.40 -33.25 43.21
C ALA A 96 -10.15 -33.22 44.74
N ASN A 97 -10.89 -32.35 45.45
CA ASN A 97 -11.87 -32.79 46.46
C ASN A 97 -12.83 -31.66 46.90
N THR A 98 -14.10 -32.00 47.09
CA THR A 98 -15.17 -31.19 47.72
C THR A 98 -15.35 -31.57 49.20
N PRO A 99 -15.94 -30.73 50.07
CA PRO A 99 -17.37 -30.88 50.41
C PRO A 99 -18.14 -29.53 50.63
N ILE A 100 -19.41 -29.40 50.17
CA ILE A 100 -20.71 -29.44 50.93
C ILE A 100 -20.93 -28.22 51.85
N SER A 101 -22.06 -27.49 51.86
CA SER A 101 -23.35 -27.51 51.11
C SER A 101 -23.68 -26.07 50.60
N SER A 102 -24.87 -25.61 50.18
CA SER A 102 -26.27 -26.07 49.94
C SER A 102 -26.93 -25.03 48.97
N GLY A 103 -28.13 -25.19 48.38
CA GLY A 103 -29.15 -26.25 48.41
C GLY A 103 -30.43 -25.80 47.64
N SER A 104 -31.47 -26.65 47.65
CA SER A 104 -32.84 -26.50 47.07
C SER A 104 -33.03 -26.18 45.57
N THR A 105 -34.05 -26.84 45.00
CA THR A 105 -34.59 -26.80 43.62
C THR A 105 -36.12 -26.99 43.69
N PRO A 106 -36.89 -26.97 42.59
CA PRO A 106 -37.05 -25.96 41.53
C PRO A 106 -38.52 -25.40 41.55
N PRO A 107 -39.03 -24.66 40.52
CA PRO A 107 -39.69 -25.31 39.36
C PRO A 107 -39.56 -24.56 38.01
N THR A 108 -40.26 -25.09 36.99
CA THR A 108 -40.20 -24.83 35.54
C THR A 108 -41.12 -23.70 35.01
N PRO A 109 -41.03 -23.28 33.71
CA PRO A 109 -41.30 -21.89 33.28
C PRO A 109 -42.56 -21.67 32.42
N VAL A 110 -42.85 -20.40 32.06
CA VAL A 110 -43.87 -20.01 31.06
C VAL A 110 -43.40 -18.88 30.11
N ASN A 111 -43.36 -19.21 28.81
CA ASN A 111 -43.52 -18.45 27.55
C ASN A 111 -43.22 -16.94 27.38
N GLY A 112 -42.59 -16.64 26.22
CA GLY A 112 -42.48 -15.31 25.61
C GLY A 112 -41.85 -15.35 24.20
N LEU A 113 -42.57 -15.88 23.21
CA LEU A 113 -42.14 -16.03 21.78
C LEU A 113 -41.95 -14.65 21.09
N SER A 114 -41.03 -14.41 20.15
CA SER A 114 -40.96 -14.93 18.75
C SER A 114 -40.00 -14.00 17.96
N ASN A 115 -39.54 -14.24 16.71
CA ASN A 115 -39.14 -15.43 15.94
C ASN A 115 -38.31 -14.92 14.73
N LEU A 116 -37.37 -15.72 14.21
CA LEU A 116 -36.87 -15.55 12.84
C LEU A 116 -36.28 -16.86 12.29
N ALA A 117 -36.44 -17.06 10.98
CA ALA A 117 -35.79 -18.06 10.13
C ALA A 117 -36.17 -19.56 10.28
N SER A 118 -37.22 -19.93 9.52
CA SER A 118 -37.18 -20.94 8.44
C SER A 118 -36.40 -22.26 8.60
N ARG A 119 -37.12 -23.39 8.51
CA ARG A 119 -36.61 -24.71 8.06
C ARG A 119 -37.67 -25.47 7.22
N PRO A 120 -37.32 -26.55 6.49
CA PRO A 120 -38.00 -26.95 5.25
C PRO A 120 -39.09 -28.04 5.40
N TRP A 121 -39.68 -28.39 4.25
CA TRP A 121 -40.65 -29.46 3.99
C TRP A 121 -40.43 -30.80 4.72
N THR A 122 -41.56 -31.39 5.15
CA THR A 122 -41.98 -32.79 4.84
C THR A 122 -43.51 -32.90 4.92
N ALA A 123 -44.09 -33.93 4.30
CA ALA A 123 -45.54 -34.08 4.04
C ALA A 123 -46.33 -34.80 5.16
N ASN A 124 -47.67 -34.66 5.21
CA ASN A 124 -48.66 -35.64 4.71
C ASN A 124 -50.03 -35.59 5.45
N LEU A 125 -51.13 -35.92 4.74
CA LEU A 125 -52.49 -36.32 5.23
C LEU A 125 -53.32 -35.19 5.92
N ASP A 126 -54.66 -35.12 5.89
CA ASP A 126 -55.69 -35.81 5.10
C ASP A 126 -57.05 -35.04 5.15
N ASP A 127 -57.95 -35.35 4.20
CA ASP A 127 -59.44 -35.29 4.26
C ASP A 127 -60.25 -33.94 4.35
N GLY A 128 -61.46 -33.95 3.78
CA GLY A 128 -62.59 -33.04 4.13
C GLY A 128 -62.95 -31.86 3.21
N GLY A 129 -63.91 -32.02 2.28
CA GLY A 129 -64.63 -30.92 1.58
C GLY A 129 -65.89 -30.42 2.34
N PRO A 130 -66.91 -29.78 1.69
CA PRO A 130 -67.07 -29.42 0.27
C PRO A 130 -67.71 -28.03 -0.04
N GLY A 131 -67.88 -27.68 -1.33
CA GLY A 131 -68.78 -26.63 -1.87
C GLY A 131 -68.09 -25.37 -2.42
N SER A 132 -68.57 -24.69 -3.46
CA SER A 132 -69.65 -24.97 -4.44
C SER A 132 -69.46 -24.12 -5.73
N SER A 133 -69.81 -24.67 -6.90
CA SER A 133 -69.79 -24.06 -8.25
C SER A 133 -70.86 -22.95 -8.43
N PRO A 134 -70.97 -22.15 -9.55
CA PRO A 134 -71.05 -22.68 -10.94
C PRO A 134 -70.58 -21.78 -12.15
N THR A 135 -70.61 -22.40 -13.35
CA THR A 135 -70.79 -21.81 -14.72
C THR A 135 -69.68 -20.89 -15.32
N SER A 136 -69.36 -20.92 -16.62
CA SER A 136 -69.90 -21.69 -17.78
C SER A 136 -68.90 -21.80 -18.96
N HIS A 137 -69.10 -22.83 -19.81
CA HIS A 137 -68.59 -22.95 -21.20
C HIS A 137 -69.72 -23.56 -22.07
N PRO A 138 -69.70 -23.41 -23.41
CA PRO A 138 -69.58 -24.61 -24.26
C PRO A 138 -68.79 -24.41 -25.57
N GLY A 139 -68.24 -25.49 -26.15
CA GLY A 139 -67.42 -25.39 -27.38
C GLY A 139 -66.88 -26.65 -28.10
N ILE A 140 -67.48 -27.85 -27.94
CA ILE A 140 -67.51 -28.96 -28.94
C ILE A 140 -66.15 -29.59 -29.40
N GLN A 141 -65.77 -30.76 -28.84
CA GLN A 141 -65.71 -32.12 -29.49
C GLN A 141 -64.43 -32.42 -30.34
N THR A 142 -63.86 -33.64 -30.45
CA THR A 142 -64.27 -35.05 -30.12
C THR A 142 -63.04 -36.00 -30.08
N VAL A 143 -63.03 -37.01 -29.16
CA VAL A 143 -62.66 -38.47 -29.36
C VAL A 143 -61.22 -38.83 -29.82
N ASP A 144 -60.48 -39.86 -29.34
CA ASP A 144 -60.62 -41.07 -28.48
C ASP A 144 -59.35 -41.17 -27.57
N SER A 145 -59.31 -41.77 -26.36
CA SER A 145 -59.36 -43.22 -25.99
C SER A 145 -58.24 -44.06 -26.67
N ASP A 146 -57.47 -44.95 -26.03
CA ASP A 146 -57.38 -45.43 -24.64
C ASP A 146 -56.06 -46.24 -24.45
N ILE A 147 -55.92 -46.92 -23.30
CA ILE A 147 -55.00 -48.05 -22.98
C ILE A 147 -53.66 -47.72 -22.28
N ILE A 148 -53.64 -48.12 -21.01
CA ILE A 148 -52.49 -48.36 -20.13
C ILE A 148 -52.00 -49.80 -20.36
N GLU A 149 -50.69 -50.07 -20.31
CA GLU A 149 -50.23 -51.36 -19.78
C GLU A 149 -48.87 -51.24 -19.07
N ILE A 150 -48.77 -51.98 -17.97
CA ILE A 150 -47.64 -52.05 -17.03
C ILE A 150 -47.02 -53.44 -17.22
N ASP A 151 -45.69 -53.57 -17.26
CA ASP A 151 -45.07 -54.74 -16.61
C ASP A 151 -43.60 -54.51 -16.17
N GLU A 152 -43.21 -55.28 -15.15
CA GLU A 152 -41.87 -55.40 -14.60
C GLU A 152 -41.04 -56.48 -15.33
N GLY A 153 -39.73 -56.56 -15.08
CA GLY A 153 -38.86 -57.61 -15.66
C GLY A 153 -37.40 -57.17 -15.82
N TYR A 154 -36.55 -57.24 -14.80
CA TYR A 154 -35.81 -58.44 -14.36
C TYR A 154 -34.91 -59.08 -15.45
N PHE A 155 -33.60 -58.78 -15.39
CA PHE A 155 -32.46 -59.50 -15.98
C PHE A 155 -32.47 -59.89 -17.48
N ALA A 156 -31.81 -59.09 -18.33
CA ALA A 156 -30.95 -59.60 -19.41
C ALA A 156 -30.02 -58.52 -20.00
N HIS A 157 -28.70 -58.72 -19.92
CA HIS A 157 -27.78 -58.14 -20.90
C HIS A 157 -27.56 -59.15 -22.04
N PRO A 158 -27.54 -58.67 -23.29
CA PRO A 158 -26.49 -59.12 -24.20
C PRO A 158 -25.73 -57.94 -24.80
N VAL A 159 -24.40 -57.99 -24.71
CA VAL A 159 -23.53 -57.12 -25.51
C VAL A 159 -23.62 -57.57 -26.98
N ALA A 160 -24.26 -56.77 -27.82
CA ALA A 160 -24.25 -56.94 -29.27
C ALA A 160 -23.63 -55.69 -29.92
N SER A 161 -22.46 -55.84 -30.52
CA SER A 161 -21.79 -54.77 -31.25
C SER A 161 -22.53 -54.49 -32.57
N SER A 162 -23.02 -53.26 -32.74
CA SER A 162 -23.46 -52.78 -34.05
C SER A 162 -22.91 -51.38 -34.33
N ALA A 163 -22.04 -51.33 -35.34
CA ALA A 163 -21.57 -50.18 -36.11
C ALA A 163 -21.68 -48.79 -35.45
N VAL A 164 -20.54 -48.26 -35.00
CA VAL A 164 -20.34 -46.80 -34.89
C VAL A 164 -20.57 -46.19 -36.28
N LYS A 165 -21.74 -45.60 -36.50
CA LYS A 165 -21.93 -44.66 -37.61
C LYS A 165 -20.91 -43.53 -37.40
N PRO A 166 -20.13 -43.14 -38.42
CA PRO A 166 -19.25 -41.99 -38.28
C PRO A 166 -20.12 -40.78 -37.94
N SER A 167 -19.93 -40.21 -36.76
CA SER A 167 -20.63 -38.99 -36.37
C SER A 167 -20.24 -37.90 -37.37
N THR A 168 -21.19 -37.51 -38.22
CA THR A 168 -21.05 -36.29 -39.03
C THR A 168 -20.68 -35.15 -38.09
N PRO A 169 -19.56 -34.45 -38.30
CA PRO A 169 -19.20 -33.34 -37.43
C PRO A 169 -20.32 -32.31 -37.52
N ASN A 170 -20.93 -31.97 -36.37
CA ASN A 170 -21.99 -30.97 -36.32
C ASN A 170 -21.47 -29.69 -36.99
N PRO A 171 -22.21 -29.12 -37.96
CA PRO A 171 -21.72 -27.98 -38.72
C PRO A 171 -21.62 -26.78 -37.79
N ASN A 172 -20.39 -26.27 -37.61
CA ASN A 172 -20.01 -25.03 -36.90
C ASN A 172 -21.14 -24.42 -36.04
N PHE A 173 -21.34 -24.96 -34.84
CA PHE A 173 -22.14 -24.26 -33.84
C PHE A 173 -21.35 -23.03 -33.35
N ASP A 174 -21.55 -21.90 -34.04
CA ASP A 174 -20.99 -20.62 -33.65
C ASP A 174 -21.73 -20.12 -32.39
N PHE A 175 -21.26 -20.60 -31.25
CA PHE A 175 -21.73 -20.18 -29.92
C PHE A 175 -21.79 -18.66 -29.79
N TRP A 176 -20.80 -17.93 -30.34
CA TRP A 176 -20.75 -16.47 -30.30
C TRP A 176 -21.78 -15.81 -31.23
N GLY A 177 -21.96 -16.34 -32.44
CA GLY A 177 -23.02 -15.90 -33.36
C GLY A 177 -24.43 -16.17 -32.83
N SER A 178 -24.61 -17.24 -32.04
CA SER A 178 -25.89 -17.62 -31.43
C SER A 178 -26.27 -16.82 -30.17
N LEU A 179 -25.33 -16.10 -29.57
CA LEU A 179 -25.57 -15.32 -28.35
C LEU A 179 -26.28 -13.98 -28.68
N PRO A 180 -27.29 -13.56 -27.90
CA PRO A 180 -27.83 -12.20 -27.90
C PRO A 180 -26.74 -11.14 -27.68
N GLU A 181 -26.91 -9.96 -28.27
CA GLU A 181 -25.90 -8.89 -28.21
C GLU A 181 -25.64 -8.43 -26.77
N GLU A 182 -26.69 -8.40 -25.95
CA GLU A 182 -26.64 -8.11 -24.51
C GLU A 182 -25.72 -9.08 -23.75
N LEU A 183 -25.81 -10.39 -24.04
CA LEU A 183 -24.94 -11.39 -23.41
C LEU A 183 -23.51 -11.34 -23.95
N ARG A 184 -23.32 -10.98 -25.22
CA ARG A 184 -21.98 -10.72 -25.78
C ARG A 184 -21.33 -9.51 -25.10
N LEU A 185 -22.06 -8.42 -24.93
CA LEU A 185 -21.60 -7.21 -24.23
C LEU A 185 -21.37 -7.47 -22.73
N SER A 186 -22.20 -8.26 -22.05
CA SER A 186 -21.97 -8.58 -20.64
C SER A 186 -20.70 -9.43 -20.45
N VAL A 187 -20.44 -10.40 -21.33
CA VAL A 187 -19.17 -11.16 -21.31
C VAL A 187 -17.97 -10.24 -21.57
N LEU A 188 -18.09 -9.29 -22.49
CA LEU A 188 -17.02 -8.31 -22.77
C LEU A 188 -16.84 -7.29 -21.64
N SER A 189 -17.88 -6.89 -20.91
CA SER A 189 -17.77 -5.92 -19.81
C SER A 189 -16.97 -6.41 -18.60
N HIS A 190 -16.73 -7.73 -18.50
CA HIS A 190 -15.85 -8.32 -17.50
C HIS A 190 -14.36 -8.32 -17.91
N LEU A 191 -14.03 -7.95 -19.15
CA LEU A 191 -12.66 -7.82 -19.63
C LEU A 191 -12.12 -6.42 -19.34
N ARG A 192 -10.84 -6.32 -18.93
CA ARG A 192 -10.20 -5.01 -18.76
C ARG A 192 -10.00 -4.31 -20.11
N PRO A 193 -9.89 -2.97 -20.15
CA PRO A 193 -9.50 -2.19 -21.33
C PRO A 193 -8.39 -2.80 -22.21
N LYS A 194 -7.30 -3.31 -21.60
CA LYS A 194 -6.17 -3.96 -22.28
C LYS A 194 -6.54 -5.30 -22.92
N GLU A 195 -7.48 -6.02 -22.32
CA GLU A 195 -7.99 -7.31 -22.80
C GLU A 195 -9.02 -7.10 -23.91
N LEU A 196 -9.88 -6.08 -23.79
CA LEU A 196 -10.79 -5.62 -24.86
C LEU A 196 -10.04 -5.24 -26.15
N VAL A 197 -8.98 -4.44 -26.04
CA VAL A 197 -8.15 -4.07 -27.21
C VAL A 197 -7.50 -5.30 -27.84
N ARG A 198 -7.12 -6.33 -27.06
CA ARG A 198 -6.61 -7.60 -27.60
C ARG A 198 -7.71 -8.45 -28.24
N ALA A 199 -8.91 -8.48 -27.66
CA ALA A 199 -10.07 -9.20 -28.19
C ALA A 199 -10.52 -8.64 -29.55
N SER A 200 -10.36 -7.32 -29.78
CA SER A 200 -10.66 -6.67 -31.07
C SER A 200 -9.90 -7.26 -32.28
N ILE A 201 -8.80 -7.99 -32.06
CA ILE A 201 -7.95 -8.59 -33.10
C ILE A 201 -8.53 -9.95 -33.58
N VAL A 202 -9.44 -10.57 -32.83
CA VAL A 202 -9.92 -11.95 -33.07
C VAL A 202 -10.83 -12.08 -34.29
N SER A 203 -11.74 -11.13 -34.50
CA SER A 203 -12.74 -11.17 -35.58
C SER A 203 -13.28 -9.77 -35.86
N ARG A 204 -13.84 -9.52 -37.05
CA ARG A 204 -14.51 -8.24 -37.38
C ARG A 204 -15.71 -7.95 -36.47
N LEU A 205 -16.44 -8.99 -36.04
CA LEU A 205 -17.55 -8.87 -35.10
C LEU A 205 -17.06 -8.52 -33.68
N PHE A 206 -15.95 -9.13 -33.25
CA PHE A 206 -15.28 -8.73 -32.01
C PHE A 206 -14.73 -7.31 -32.09
N TYR A 207 -14.15 -6.92 -33.23
CA TYR A 207 -13.71 -5.54 -33.45
C TYR A 207 -14.86 -4.56 -33.26
N SER A 208 -16.00 -4.72 -33.94
CA SER A 208 -17.14 -3.80 -33.77
C SER A 208 -17.68 -3.77 -32.34
N MET A 209 -17.79 -4.92 -31.66
CA MET A 209 -18.29 -4.96 -30.28
C MET A 209 -17.31 -4.36 -29.27
N CYS A 210 -16.00 -4.59 -29.40
CA CYS A 210 -15.00 -4.04 -28.49
C CYS A 210 -14.87 -2.51 -28.57
N PHE A 211 -15.36 -1.87 -29.64
CA PHE A 211 -15.45 -0.40 -29.75
C PHE A 211 -16.88 0.14 -29.48
N ASP A 212 -17.82 -0.68 -28.97
CA ASP A 212 -19.10 -0.18 -28.45
C ASP A 212 -18.87 0.66 -27.19
N GLY A 213 -19.35 1.91 -27.20
CA GLY A 213 -19.17 2.86 -26.11
C GLY A 213 -19.75 2.40 -24.76
N GLN A 214 -20.71 1.48 -24.74
CA GLN A 214 -21.28 0.92 -23.50
C GLN A 214 -20.24 0.15 -22.66
N LEU A 215 -19.24 -0.47 -23.29
CA LEU A 215 -18.16 -1.18 -22.59
C LEU A 215 -17.18 -0.22 -21.90
N TRP A 216 -17.13 1.03 -22.34
CA TRP A 216 -16.11 2.01 -21.96
C TRP A 216 -16.60 3.03 -20.92
N THR A 217 -17.56 2.64 -20.06
CA THR A 217 -18.05 3.51 -18.97
C THR A 217 -16.96 3.88 -17.96
N CYS A 218 -15.97 3.00 -17.77
CA CYS A 218 -14.72 3.26 -17.09
C CYS A 218 -13.56 3.02 -18.07
N PHE A 219 -12.74 4.04 -18.29
CA PHE A 219 -11.53 3.98 -19.12
C PHE A 219 -10.32 4.32 -18.26
N ASP A 220 -9.54 3.29 -17.89
CA ASP A 220 -8.26 3.45 -17.21
C ASP A 220 -7.09 3.13 -18.14
N ALA A 221 -6.29 4.15 -18.47
CA ALA A 221 -5.10 4.02 -19.31
C ALA A 221 -3.79 3.73 -18.56
N SER A 222 -3.80 3.73 -17.23
CA SER A 222 -2.59 3.61 -16.40
C SER A 222 -1.86 2.27 -16.56
N GLU A 223 -2.56 1.19 -16.93
CA GLU A 223 -1.95 -0.13 -17.20
C GLU A 223 -1.22 -0.23 -18.57
N PHE A 224 -1.42 0.73 -19.49
CA PHE A 224 -1.00 0.58 -20.90
C PHE A 224 -0.62 1.88 -21.63
N TYR A 225 -0.45 3.01 -20.94
CA TYR A 225 -0.07 4.31 -21.52
C TYR A 225 1.22 4.32 -22.36
N THR A 226 2.04 3.26 -22.28
CA THR A 226 3.25 3.06 -23.11
C THR A 226 3.01 2.20 -24.36
N ALA A 227 1.91 1.46 -24.43
CA ALA A 227 1.74 0.32 -25.36
C ALA A 227 0.65 0.53 -26.43
N ILE A 228 -0.35 1.39 -26.20
CA ILE A 228 -1.38 1.71 -27.20
C ILE A 228 -0.84 2.78 -28.16
N PRO A 229 -1.14 2.77 -29.46
CA PRO A 229 -0.83 3.91 -30.33
C PRO A 229 -1.86 5.04 -30.12
N ALA A 230 -1.41 6.30 -30.11
CA ALA A 230 -2.23 7.48 -29.79
C ALA A 230 -3.52 7.60 -30.65
N ASP A 231 -3.49 7.14 -31.90
CA ASP A 231 -4.67 7.14 -32.79
C ASP A 231 -5.72 6.11 -32.39
N SER A 232 -5.33 5.01 -31.74
CA SER A 232 -6.28 4.06 -31.16
C SER A 232 -6.91 4.60 -29.88
N LEU A 233 -6.15 5.31 -29.04
CA LEU A 233 -6.71 6.01 -27.87
C LEU A 233 -7.75 7.04 -28.31
N ALA A 234 -7.43 7.88 -29.30
CA ALA A 234 -8.37 8.86 -29.85
C ALA A 234 -9.63 8.19 -30.43
N LYS A 235 -9.50 7.05 -31.13
CA LYS A 235 -10.64 6.27 -31.65
C LYS A 235 -11.52 5.71 -30.52
N ILE A 236 -10.92 5.06 -29.51
CA ILE A 236 -11.66 4.54 -28.35
C ILE A 236 -12.45 5.67 -27.70
N VAL A 237 -11.80 6.78 -27.37
CA VAL A 237 -12.48 7.91 -26.71
C VAL A 237 -13.51 8.58 -27.60
N SER A 238 -13.33 8.63 -28.92
CA SER A 238 -14.36 9.15 -29.83
C SER A 238 -15.61 8.26 -29.94
N ALA A 239 -15.46 6.94 -29.82
CA ALA A 239 -16.57 5.99 -29.83
C ALA A 239 -17.25 5.87 -28.45
N ALA A 240 -16.45 5.94 -27.38
CA ALA A 240 -16.89 5.83 -26.00
C ALA A 240 -17.46 7.13 -25.42
N GLY A 241 -16.96 8.29 -25.87
CA GLY A 241 -17.08 9.61 -25.25
C GLY A 241 -18.34 9.90 -24.42
N PRO A 242 -19.56 9.83 -25.01
CA PRO A 242 -20.80 10.17 -24.29
C PRO A 242 -21.16 9.19 -23.16
N PHE A 243 -20.61 7.96 -23.17
CA PHE A 243 -20.82 6.92 -22.17
C PHE A 243 -19.74 6.87 -21.09
N VAL A 244 -18.55 7.44 -21.34
CA VAL A 244 -17.47 7.51 -20.35
C VAL A 244 -17.95 8.31 -19.13
N LYS A 245 -17.91 7.67 -17.96
CA LYS A 245 -18.19 8.28 -16.65
C LYS A 245 -16.92 8.39 -15.82
N ASP A 246 -16.03 7.41 -15.94
CA ASP A 246 -14.73 7.39 -15.29
C ASP A 246 -13.61 7.42 -16.32
N LEU A 247 -12.77 8.45 -16.24
CA LEU A 247 -11.69 8.73 -17.18
C LEU A 247 -10.36 8.89 -16.43
N ASN A 248 -9.52 7.85 -16.45
CA ASN A 248 -8.17 7.87 -15.92
C ASN A 248 -7.13 7.90 -17.05
N LEU A 249 -6.47 9.06 -17.19
CA LEU A 249 -5.41 9.33 -18.16
C LEU A 249 -4.04 9.53 -17.49
N ARG A 250 -3.86 9.02 -16.26
CA ARG A 250 -2.61 9.13 -15.50
C ARG A 250 -1.40 8.72 -16.35
N GLY A 251 -0.40 9.61 -16.45
CA GLY A 251 0.85 9.36 -17.15
C GLY A 251 0.72 9.21 -18.68
N CYS A 252 -0.39 9.62 -19.30
CA CYS A 252 -0.62 9.46 -20.74
C CYS A 252 0.18 10.45 -21.61
N VAL A 253 1.50 10.21 -21.73
CA VAL A 253 2.45 10.82 -22.69
C VAL A 253 1.88 10.85 -24.12
N GLN A 254 1.03 9.90 -24.48
CA GLN A 254 0.50 9.80 -25.85
C GLN A 254 -0.57 10.85 -26.20
N VAL A 255 -1.12 11.52 -25.18
CA VAL A 255 -2.11 12.61 -25.32
C VAL A 255 -1.40 13.97 -25.49
N GLU A 256 -0.06 14.01 -25.54
CA GLU A 256 0.76 15.22 -25.72
C GLU A 256 0.44 16.04 -26.99
N HIS A 257 -0.17 15.43 -28.00
CA HIS A 257 -0.59 16.15 -29.21
C HIS A 257 -1.95 16.83 -29.03
N TYR A 258 -1.93 18.17 -29.00
CA TYR A 258 -3.10 19.04 -28.78
C TYR A 258 -4.39 18.62 -29.51
N ASN A 259 -4.33 18.29 -30.80
CA ASN A 259 -5.49 17.82 -31.59
C ASN A 259 -6.18 16.59 -30.98
N ARG A 260 -5.42 15.68 -30.35
CA ARG A 260 -5.97 14.45 -29.75
C ARG A 260 -6.57 14.73 -28.38
N ALA A 261 -5.93 15.58 -27.57
CA ALA A 261 -6.48 16.04 -26.29
C ALA A 261 -7.83 16.78 -26.48
N ASP A 262 -7.93 17.64 -27.49
CA ASP A 262 -9.16 18.35 -27.83
C ASP A 262 -10.31 17.42 -28.24
N VAL A 263 -10.01 16.34 -28.99
CA VAL A 263 -11.01 15.32 -29.36
C VAL A 263 -11.47 14.53 -28.13
N VAL A 264 -10.55 14.14 -27.24
CA VAL A 264 -10.87 13.49 -25.96
C VAL A 264 -11.84 14.36 -25.14
N VAL A 265 -11.52 15.65 -24.99
CA VAL A 265 -12.34 16.59 -24.23
C VAL A 265 -13.71 16.85 -24.85
N LYS A 266 -13.79 17.04 -26.17
CA LYS A 266 -15.07 17.32 -26.86
C LYS A 266 -16.02 16.13 -26.90
N SER A 267 -15.47 14.91 -26.76
CA SER A 267 -16.25 13.66 -26.76
C SER A 267 -16.81 13.32 -25.37
N CYS A 268 -16.08 13.64 -24.29
CA CYS A 268 -16.42 13.28 -22.92
C CYS A 268 -17.22 14.37 -22.19
N ASN A 269 -18.55 14.27 -22.22
CA ASN A 269 -19.49 15.27 -21.67
C ASN A 269 -20.28 14.82 -20.43
N ASN A 270 -20.13 13.55 -19.99
CA ASN A 270 -20.88 12.96 -18.87
C ASN A 270 -19.97 12.42 -17.74
N LEU A 271 -18.75 12.96 -17.61
CA LEU A 271 -17.78 12.51 -16.62
C LEU A 271 -18.29 12.76 -15.18
N ILE A 272 -18.13 11.72 -14.36
CA ILE A 272 -18.31 11.72 -12.91
C ILE A 272 -16.95 11.74 -12.23
N THR A 273 -15.98 11.01 -12.79
CA THR A 273 -14.62 10.94 -12.29
C THR A 273 -13.60 11.20 -13.40
N ALA A 274 -12.62 12.05 -13.11
CA ALA A 274 -11.56 12.41 -14.05
C ALA A 274 -10.22 12.51 -13.32
N THR A 275 -9.23 11.74 -13.78
CA THR A 275 -7.87 11.77 -13.23
C THR A 275 -6.86 12.05 -14.35
N LEU A 276 -6.26 13.24 -14.32
CA LEU A 276 -5.36 13.78 -15.35
C LEU A 276 -3.92 13.94 -14.82
N GLU A 277 -3.52 13.06 -13.91
CA GLU A 277 -2.27 13.14 -13.18
C GLU A 277 -1.04 13.03 -14.10
N GLY A 278 -0.11 13.97 -13.97
CA GLY A 278 1.15 14.01 -14.74
C GLY A 278 0.99 14.30 -16.24
N CYS A 279 -0.16 14.81 -16.70
CA CYS A 279 -0.41 15.14 -18.11
C CYS A 279 0.28 16.45 -18.55
N ARG A 280 1.62 16.46 -18.58
CA ARG A 280 2.45 17.68 -18.71
C ARG A 280 2.14 18.63 -19.87
N ASN A 281 1.77 18.10 -21.05
CA ASN A 281 1.47 18.92 -22.24
C ASN A 281 -0.03 19.26 -22.41
N PHE A 282 -0.87 18.99 -21.41
CA PHE A 282 -2.29 19.35 -21.48
C PHE A 282 -2.45 20.88 -21.50
N GLN A 283 -3.25 21.42 -22.42
CA GLN A 283 -3.41 22.87 -22.55
C GLN A 283 -4.50 23.43 -21.63
N ARG A 284 -4.31 24.69 -21.21
CA ARG A 284 -5.26 25.40 -20.33
C ARG A 284 -6.66 25.52 -20.94
N ALA A 285 -6.75 25.83 -22.23
CA ALA A 285 -8.01 25.95 -22.95
C ALA A 285 -8.77 24.61 -22.98
N THR A 286 -8.08 23.53 -23.35
CA THR A 286 -8.62 22.15 -23.36
C THR A 286 -9.13 21.74 -21.97
N LEU A 287 -8.41 22.08 -20.90
CA LEU A 287 -8.87 21.87 -19.51
C LEU A 287 -10.11 22.69 -19.16
N HIS A 288 -10.19 23.95 -19.58
CA HIS A 288 -11.35 24.81 -19.34
C HIS A 288 -12.60 24.30 -20.07
N VAL A 289 -12.46 23.74 -21.27
CA VAL A 289 -13.56 23.08 -22.00
C VAL A 289 -13.99 21.80 -21.27
N LEU A 290 -13.07 20.94 -20.81
CA LEU A 290 -13.44 19.72 -20.07
C LEU A 290 -14.28 20.05 -18.83
N LEU A 291 -13.83 21.02 -18.03
CA LEU A 291 -14.51 21.39 -16.79
C LEU A 291 -15.85 22.11 -17.01
N SER A 292 -15.99 22.87 -18.09
CA SER A 292 -17.25 23.56 -18.41
C SER A 292 -18.30 22.64 -19.03
N SER A 293 -17.89 21.61 -19.77
CA SER A 293 -18.81 20.60 -20.34
C SER A 293 -19.37 19.62 -19.30
N ASN A 294 -18.60 19.30 -18.24
CA ASN A 294 -18.93 18.20 -17.33
C ASN A 294 -19.51 18.69 -15.98
N GLN A 295 -20.85 18.82 -15.92
CA GLN A 295 -21.56 19.31 -14.73
C GLN A 295 -21.75 18.25 -13.61
N ARG A 296 -21.46 16.98 -13.90
CA ARG A 296 -21.68 15.84 -13.00
C ARG A 296 -20.40 15.33 -12.32
N LEU A 297 -19.28 16.05 -12.46
CA LEU A 297 -18.02 15.69 -11.84
C LEU A 297 -18.15 15.67 -10.30
N ALA A 298 -17.88 14.50 -9.73
CA ALA A 298 -17.85 14.21 -8.30
C ALA A 298 -16.40 14.02 -7.80
N HIS A 299 -15.50 13.42 -8.59
CA HIS A 299 -14.09 13.24 -8.22
C HIS A 299 -13.15 13.74 -9.31
N LEU A 300 -12.28 14.70 -8.96
CA LEU A 300 -11.37 15.36 -9.90
C LEU A 300 -9.94 15.36 -9.35
N ASN A 301 -9.03 14.66 -10.03
CA ASN A 301 -7.60 14.62 -9.69
C ASN A 301 -6.76 15.25 -10.80
N LEU A 302 -6.04 16.32 -10.44
CA LEU A 302 -5.19 17.12 -11.32
C LEU A 302 -3.76 17.23 -10.76
N THR A 303 -3.27 16.24 -10.00
CA THR A 303 -1.90 16.25 -9.44
C THR A 303 -0.83 16.39 -10.54
N ASP A 304 0.21 17.19 -10.26
CA ASP A 304 1.33 17.51 -11.18
C ASP A 304 0.87 18.04 -12.56
N LEU A 305 -0.16 18.90 -12.58
CA LEU A 305 -0.72 19.44 -13.81
C LEU A 305 -0.49 20.96 -13.95
N ALA A 306 0.59 21.35 -14.63
CA ALA A 306 0.97 22.75 -14.87
C ALA A 306 -0.06 23.61 -15.64
N ALA A 307 -1.09 22.99 -16.22
CA ALA A 307 -2.22 23.69 -16.83
C ALA A 307 -3.19 24.30 -15.80
N VAL A 308 -3.20 23.81 -14.56
CA VAL A 308 -4.10 24.27 -13.50
C VAL A 308 -3.68 25.65 -13.00
N ASN A 309 -4.65 26.55 -12.88
CA ASN A 309 -4.46 27.87 -12.32
C ASN A 309 -5.73 28.34 -11.59
N ASN A 310 -5.65 29.51 -10.93
CA ASN A 310 -6.78 30.11 -10.23
C ASN A 310 -8.01 30.36 -11.14
N GLY A 311 -7.81 30.53 -12.45
CA GLY A 311 -8.89 30.63 -13.44
C GLY A 311 -9.62 29.31 -13.68
N SER A 312 -8.89 28.19 -13.73
CA SER A 312 -9.47 26.84 -13.77
C SER A 312 -10.34 26.59 -12.55
N CYS A 313 -9.86 26.94 -11.35
CA CYS A 313 -10.61 26.83 -10.10
C CYS A 313 -11.91 27.67 -10.09
N LYS A 314 -11.90 28.85 -10.73
CA LYS A 314 -13.09 29.69 -10.94
C LYS A 314 -14.11 29.09 -11.92
N ILE A 315 -13.67 28.20 -12.82
CA ILE A 315 -14.55 27.42 -13.71
C ILE A 315 -15.13 26.23 -12.94
N ILE A 316 -14.30 25.47 -12.20
CA ILE A 316 -14.75 24.38 -11.33
C ILE A 316 -15.86 24.85 -10.39
N SER A 317 -15.65 25.98 -9.69
CA SER A 317 -16.62 26.52 -8.74
C SER A 317 -17.95 26.96 -9.35
N LYS A 318 -18.04 27.11 -10.67
CA LYS A 318 -19.26 27.48 -11.41
C LYS A 318 -19.89 26.29 -12.14
N SER A 319 -19.07 25.38 -12.64
CA SER A 319 -19.49 24.30 -13.54
C SER A 319 -19.68 22.97 -12.83
N CYS A 320 -19.04 22.74 -11.67
CA CYS A 320 -18.98 21.44 -10.99
C CYS A 320 -19.57 21.47 -9.56
N PRO A 321 -20.86 21.82 -9.36
CA PRO A 321 -21.45 21.97 -8.02
C PRO A 321 -21.61 20.64 -7.24
N GLN A 322 -21.47 19.49 -7.91
CA GLN A 322 -21.57 18.16 -7.32
C GLN A 322 -20.21 17.60 -6.85
N LEU A 323 -19.13 18.39 -6.89
CA LEU A 323 -17.78 17.92 -6.59
C LEU A 323 -17.65 17.49 -5.12
N GLU A 324 -17.27 16.23 -4.90
CA GLU A 324 -17.08 15.61 -3.58
C GLU A 324 -15.59 15.39 -3.24
N SER A 325 -14.74 15.15 -4.24
CA SER A 325 -13.28 15.04 -4.08
C SER A 325 -12.53 15.90 -5.10
N PHE A 326 -11.58 16.68 -4.61
CA PHE A 326 -10.73 17.55 -5.42
C PHE A 326 -9.26 17.42 -4.99
N ASN A 327 -8.40 16.97 -5.90
CA ASN A 327 -6.96 16.88 -5.68
C ASN A 327 -6.20 17.74 -6.70
N VAL A 328 -5.42 18.68 -6.17
CA VAL A 328 -4.59 19.65 -6.88
C VAL A 328 -3.20 19.78 -6.23
N SER A 329 -2.74 18.72 -5.54
CA SER A 329 -1.38 18.67 -5.01
C SER A 329 -0.33 18.84 -6.12
N TRP A 330 0.78 19.50 -5.82
CA TRP A 330 1.89 19.78 -6.75
C TRP A 330 1.53 20.71 -7.94
N CYS A 331 0.41 21.45 -7.87
CA CYS A 331 0.02 22.43 -8.90
C CYS A 331 0.72 23.80 -8.71
N SER A 332 1.91 23.96 -9.30
CA SER A 332 2.79 25.14 -9.12
C SER A 332 2.27 26.51 -9.60
N HIS A 333 1.19 26.54 -10.39
CA HIS A 333 0.60 27.77 -10.97
C HIS A 333 -0.75 28.17 -10.34
N MET A 334 -1.03 27.66 -9.14
CA MET A 334 -2.27 27.91 -8.39
C MET A 334 -1.94 28.36 -6.95
N ASP A 335 -2.74 29.27 -6.41
CA ASP A 335 -2.64 29.71 -5.02
C ASP A 335 -3.90 29.33 -4.21
N SER A 336 -3.80 29.47 -2.89
CA SER A 336 -4.92 29.46 -1.93
C SER A 336 -6.18 30.20 -2.41
N ARG A 337 -6.03 31.36 -3.08
CA ARG A 337 -7.12 32.17 -3.65
C ARG A 337 -8.00 31.38 -4.63
N GLY A 338 -7.43 30.48 -5.41
CA GLY A 338 -8.17 29.58 -6.30
C GLY A 338 -9.02 28.58 -5.51
N LEU A 339 -8.44 28.01 -4.44
CA LEU A 339 -9.13 27.07 -3.56
C LEU A 339 -10.33 27.70 -2.87
N LYS A 340 -10.22 28.97 -2.41
CA LYS A 340 -11.34 29.75 -1.84
C LYS A 340 -12.60 29.69 -2.71
N LEU A 341 -12.43 29.86 -4.03
CA LEU A 341 -13.54 29.84 -4.99
C LEU A 341 -14.17 28.45 -5.09
N VAL A 342 -13.36 27.39 -5.13
CA VAL A 342 -13.85 26.00 -5.18
C VAL A 342 -14.61 25.64 -3.91
N ILE A 343 -14.06 25.95 -2.73
CA ILE A 343 -14.69 25.71 -1.42
C ILE A 343 -16.03 26.44 -1.32
N ALA A 344 -16.11 27.69 -1.80
CA ALA A 344 -17.36 28.46 -1.80
C ALA A 344 -18.40 27.98 -2.84
N GLY A 345 -17.95 27.40 -3.97
CA GLY A 345 -18.83 26.94 -5.05
C GLY A 345 -19.28 25.48 -4.97
N CYS A 346 -18.55 24.62 -4.23
CA CYS A 346 -18.78 23.17 -4.18
C CYS A 346 -19.28 22.75 -2.78
N PRO A 347 -20.59 22.86 -2.48
CA PRO A 347 -21.12 22.62 -1.14
C PRO A 347 -21.02 21.15 -0.68
N LYS A 348 -20.85 20.21 -1.64
CA LYS A 348 -20.71 18.77 -1.38
C LYS A 348 -19.26 18.30 -1.19
N LEU A 349 -18.28 19.19 -1.21
CA LEU A 349 -16.87 18.83 -1.12
C LEU A 349 -16.55 18.18 0.24
N ARG A 350 -15.98 16.97 0.22
CA ARG A 350 -15.60 16.16 1.39
C ARG A 350 -14.12 15.84 1.47
N ASP A 351 -13.45 15.66 0.33
CA ASP A 351 -12.01 15.34 0.26
C ASP A 351 -11.30 16.44 -0.55
N LEU A 352 -10.54 17.29 0.14
CA LEU A 352 -9.75 18.36 -0.47
C LEU A 352 -8.26 18.07 -0.26
N ARG A 353 -7.51 17.97 -1.36
CA ARG A 353 -6.06 17.76 -1.34
C ARG A 353 -5.34 18.84 -2.13
N CYS A 354 -4.52 19.60 -1.44
CA CYS A 354 -3.82 20.77 -1.94
C CYS A 354 -2.41 20.84 -1.32
N GLY A 355 -1.65 19.75 -1.45
CA GLY A 355 -0.26 19.71 -1.01
C GLY A 355 0.68 20.50 -1.93
N GLU A 356 1.74 21.09 -1.38
CA GLU A 356 2.73 21.94 -2.06
C GLU A 356 2.10 23.17 -2.76
N VAL A 357 0.94 23.65 -2.27
CA VAL A 357 0.24 24.84 -2.78
C VAL A 357 0.62 26.07 -1.95
N ARG A 358 0.89 27.20 -2.62
CA ARG A 358 1.37 28.44 -1.99
C ARG A 358 0.26 29.43 -1.65
N GLY A 359 0.61 30.44 -0.85
CA GLY A 359 -0.26 31.57 -0.55
C GLY A 359 -1.20 31.35 0.64
N PHE A 360 -0.93 30.37 1.49
CA PHE A 360 -1.61 30.21 2.78
C PHE A 360 -1.12 31.20 3.85
N SER A 361 -0.20 32.10 3.52
CA SER A 361 0.28 33.14 4.43
C SER A 361 -0.58 34.41 4.37
N GLY A 362 -0.67 35.12 5.50
CA GLY A 362 -1.35 36.41 5.62
C GLY A 362 -2.85 36.38 5.33
N ALA A 363 -3.40 37.52 4.89
CA ALA A 363 -4.83 37.70 4.68
C ALA A 363 -5.46 36.67 3.71
N ALA A 364 -4.74 36.29 2.64
CA ALA A 364 -5.24 35.31 1.67
C ALA A 364 -5.40 33.91 2.28
N GLY A 365 -4.49 33.50 3.18
CA GLY A 365 -4.61 32.27 3.96
C GLY A 365 -5.80 32.30 4.92
N LEU A 366 -5.95 33.41 5.66
CA LEU A 366 -7.08 33.61 6.57
C LEU A 366 -8.43 33.59 5.83
N GLU A 367 -8.54 34.20 4.66
CA GLU A 367 -9.75 34.16 3.83
C GLU A 367 -10.16 32.73 3.41
N VAL A 368 -9.17 31.85 3.16
CA VAL A 368 -9.40 30.43 2.84
C VAL A 368 -9.78 29.66 4.09
N ALA A 369 -9.08 29.89 5.20
CA ALA A 369 -9.38 29.32 6.50
C ALA A 369 -10.83 29.63 6.93
N THR A 370 -11.28 30.89 6.83
CA THR A 370 -12.67 31.28 7.11
C THR A 370 -13.67 30.61 6.15
N ALA A 371 -13.31 30.34 4.89
CA ALA A 371 -14.17 29.62 3.95
C ALA A 371 -14.31 28.12 4.30
N LEU A 372 -13.21 27.48 4.71
CA LEU A 372 -13.19 26.11 5.24
C LEU A 372 -14.01 26.01 6.54
N PHE A 373 -13.86 27.00 7.43
CA PHE A 373 -14.61 27.08 8.67
C PHE A 373 -16.14 27.14 8.43
N LYS A 374 -16.58 28.00 7.50
CA LYS A 374 -18.00 28.21 7.19
C LYS A 374 -18.65 27.02 6.48
N THR A 375 -17.89 26.24 5.71
CA THR A 375 -18.44 25.10 4.96
C THR A 375 -18.59 23.84 5.80
N ASN A 376 -17.63 23.54 6.69
CA ASN A 376 -17.65 22.41 7.64
C ASN A 376 -18.23 21.07 7.09
N ASN A 377 -17.89 20.74 5.84
CA ASN A 377 -18.32 19.52 5.16
C ASN A 377 -17.16 18.58 4.80
N LEU A 378 -15.92 19.01 4.99
CA LEU A 378 -14.74 18.20 4.74
C LEU A 378 -14.61 17.06 5.76
N GLU A 379 -14.40 15.85 5.24
CA GLU A 379 -14.00 14.65 5.97
C GLU A 379 -12.49 14.40 5.81
N ARG A 380 -11.87 14.80 4.69
CA ARG A 380 -10.42 14.72 4.46
C ARG A 380 -9.87 16.06 3.98
N LEU A 381 -8.80 16.50 4.61
CA LEU A 381 -8.04 17.69 4.25
C LEU A 381 -6.55 17.38 4.23
N VAL A 382 -5.91 17.59 3.07
CA VAL A 382 -4.47 17.36 2.87
C VAL A 382 -3.80 18.66 2.45
N LEU A 383 -2.92 19.16 3.30
CA LEU A 383 -2.17 20.41 3.16
C LEU A 383 -0.65 20.17 3.27
N SER A 384 -0.18 18.96 2.96
CA SER A 384 1.24 18.58 3.07
C SER A 384 2.15 19.45 2.20
N GLY A 385 3.28 19.92 2.73
CA GLY A 385 4.22 20.79 2.02
C GLY A 385 3.78 22.26 1.92
N CYS A 386 2.66 22.65 2.52
CA CYS A 386 2.22 24.05 2.55
C CYS A 386 3.01 24.85 3.61
N SER A 387 4.29 25.13 3.34
CA SER A 387 5.24 25.84 4.23
C SER A 387 4.82 27.26 4.66
N ASP A 388 3.75 27.79 4.07
CA ASP A 388 3.19 29.11 4.34
C ASP A 388 2.15 29.12 5.46
N ILE A 389 1.64 27.96 5.89
CA ILE A 389 0.61 27.82 6.93
C ILE A 389 1.18 28.23 8.29
N THR A 390 0.45 29.08 9.02
CA THR A 390 0.78 29.51 10.38
C THR A 390 -0.31 29.10 11.37
N ASP A 391 0.02 29.12 12.67
CA ASP A 391 -0.91 28.79 13.76
C ASP A 391 -2.24 29.56 13.65
N ALA A 392 -2.19 30.86 13.40
CA ALA A 392 -3.38 31.68 13.20
C ALA A 392 -4.27 31.21 12.03
N THR A 393 -3.68 30.66 10.95
CA THR A 393 -4.45 30.13 9.82
C THR A 393 -5.08 28.76 10.13
N LEU A 394 -4.38 27.90 10.88
CA LEU A 394 -4.92 26.63 11.37
C LEU A 394 -6.04 26.88 12.39
N GLN A 395 -5.82 27.77 13.35
CA GLN A 395 -6.82 28.20 14.32
C GLN A 395 -8.06 28.79 13.62
N THR A 396 -7.88 29.74 12.70
CA THR A 396 -9.00 30.34 11.92
C THR A 396 -9.78 29.28 11.10
N MET A 397 -9.11 28.22 10.63
CA MET A 397 -9.75 27.16 9.85
C MET A 397 -10.67 26.27 10.71
N ILE A 398 -10.32 26.11 11.99
CA ILE A 398 -10.97 25.20 12.92
C ILE A 398 -11.98 25.94 13.80
N GLN A 399 -11.59 27.10 14.33
CA GLN A 399 -12.33 27.93 15.29
C GLN A 399 -13.02 29.15 14.64
N GLY A 400 -12.61 29.57 13.44
CA GLY A 400 -13.30 30.58 12.63
C GLY A 400 -12.76 32.01 12.75
N SER A 401 -12.21 32.34 13.91
CA SER A 401 -11.49 33.59 14.22
C SER A 401 -10.28 33.27 15.11
N THR A 402 -9.32 34.20 15.19
CA THR A 402 -8.18 34.12 16.12
C THR A 402 -8.63 34.23 17.57
N ASP A 403 -9.68 35.03 17.82
CA ASP A 403 -10.40 35.11 19.09
C ASP A 403 -11.82 34.57 18.87
N PRO A 404 -12.10 33.28 19.14
CA PRO A 404 -13.46 32.75 19.19
C PRO A 404 -14.12 33.08 20.54
N ASP A 405 -15.46 33.12 20.57
CA ASP A 405 -16.19 33.18 21.84
C ASP A 405 -15.89 31.90 22.65
N THR A 406 -15.16 32.03 23.76
CA THR A 406 -14.82 30.93 24.66
C THR A 406 -15.85 30.80 25.79
N ASP A 407 -16.15 29.56 26.17
CA ASP A 407 -16.96 29.27 27.34
C ASP A 407 -16.20 29.67 28.60
N ILE A 408 -16.78 30.56 29.40
CA ILE A 408 -16.19 31.12 30.61
C ILE A 408 -15.86 30.02 31.64
N LEU A 409 -16.55 28.88 31.60
CA LEU A 409 -16.35 27.77 32.55
C LEU A 409 -15.30 26.74 32.09
N THR A 410 -15.16 26.50 30.79
CA THR A 410 -14.25 25.47 30.25
C THR A 410 -13.05 26.04 29.47
N ASN A 411 -13.05 27.34 29.18
CA ASN A 411 -12.13 28.03 28.26
C ASN A 411 -12.09 27.43 26.83
N LEU A 412 -13.12 26.66 26.44
CA LEU A 412 -13.23 26.05 25.12
C LEU A 412 -13.99 26.96 24.14
N PRO A 413 -13.63 27.00 22.86
CA PRO A 413 -14.34 27.80 21.85
C PRO A 413 -15.76 27.23 21.60
N LEU A 414 -16.79 28.10 21.59
CA LEU A 414 -18.18 27.75 21.23
C LEU A 414 -18.33 27.55 19.72
N VAL A 415 -17.67 26.51 19.20
CA VAL A 415 -17.55 26.24 17.77
C VAL A 415 -18.16 24.88 17.44
N PRO A 416 -18.97 24.76 16.36
CA PRO A 416 -19.49 23.45 15.96
C PRO A 416 -18.34 22.52 15.56
N ALA A 417 -18.37 21.30 16.11
CA ALA A 417 -17.36 20.27 15.86
C ALA A 417 -17.10 20.06 14.36
N ARG A 418 -15.83 19.87 14.01
CA ARG A 418 -15.40 19.62 12.63
C ARG A 418 -15.71 18.19 12.23
N LYS A 419 -16.15 17.99 10.98
CA LYS A 419 -16.40 16.64 10.42
C LYS A 419 -15.12 15.92 9.92
N LEU A 420 -13.95 16.51 10.17
CA LEU A 420 -12.66 15.98 9.74
C LEU A 420 -12.38 14.59 10.35
N ARG A 421 -12.11 13.63 9.46
CA ARG A 421 -11.66 12.27 9.75
C ARG A 421 -10.19 12.08 9.40
N HIS A 422 -9.69 12.78 8.39
CA HIS A 422 -8.29 12.74 7.98
C HIS A 422 -7.73 14.15 7.82
N LEU A 423 -6.62 14.43 8.51
CA LEU A 423 -5.89 15.69 8.43
C LEU A 423 -4.40 15.40 8.19
N ASP A 424 -3.87 15.90 7.08
CA ASP A 424 -2.43 15.87 6.77
C ASP A 424 -1.90 17.30 6.73
N LEU A 425 -0.98 17.60 7.64
CA LEU A 425 -0.27 18.87 7.80
C LEU A 425 1.26 18.64 7.74
N SER A 426 1.72 17.55 7.11
CA SER A 426 3.14 17.19 7.05
C SER A 426 3.95 18.27 6.31
N ARG A 427 5.19 18.55 6.75
CA ARG A 427 6.08 19.60 6.24
C ARG A 427 5.54 21.03 6.39
N CYS A 428 4.60 21.26 7.30
CA CYS A 428 4.14 22.61 7.67
C CYS A 428 5.03 23.22 8.76
N ASN A 429 6.31 23.46 8.42
CA ASN A 429 7.40 23.80 9.35
C ASN A 429 7.23 25.13 10.14
N ARG A 430 6.13 25.85 9.96
CA ARG A 430 5.76 27.08 10.68
C ARG A 430 4.67 26.88 11.73
N LEU A 431 4.10 25.67 11.83
CA LEU A 431 3.16 25.31 12.89
C LEU A 431 3.91 25.09 14.20
N THR A 432 3.38 25.64 15.28
CA THR A 432 3.84 25.45 16.66
C THR A 432 2.80 24.72 17.49
N ASP A 433 3.13 24.44 18.74
CA ASP A 433 2.22 23.75 19.66
C ASP A 433 0.87 24.46 19.80
N THR A 434 0.85 25.80 19.76
CA THR A 434 -0.38 26.62 19.86
C THR A 434 -1.33 26.37 18.68
N GLY A 435 -0.80 26.12 17.48
CA GLY A 435 -1.59 25.80 16.30
C GLY A 435 -2.30 24.45 16.42
N LEU A 436 -1.61 23.42 16.94
CA LEU A 436 -2.23 22.11 17.16
C LEU A 436 -3.14 22.05 18.38
N GLU A 437 -2.85 22.81 19.44
CA GLU A 437 -3.75 22.92 20.60
C GLU A 437 -5.15 23.41 20.16
N SER A 438 -5.22 24.30 19.15
CA SER A 438 -6.49 24.75 18.57
C SER A 438 -7.38 23.66 17.96
N LEU A 439 -6.81 22.48 17.63
CA LEU A 439 -7.54 21.30 17.15
C LEU A 439 -8.20 20.53 18.31
N ALA A 440 -7.64 20.59 19.52
CA ALA A 440 -8.16 19.85 20.67
C ALA A 440 -9.63 20.24 20.93
N HIS A 441 -10.43 19.24 21.31
CA HIS A 441 -11.90 19.33 21.44
C HIS A 441 -12.69 19.65 20.14
N CYS A 442 -12.07 20.21 19.10
CA CYS A 442 -12.73 20.67 17.88
C CYS A 442 -12.84 19.58 16.78
N VAL A 443 -11.98 18.56 16.79
CA VAL A 443 -11.95 17.45 15.79
C VAL A 443 -12.27 16.06 16.38
N PRO A 444 -13.39 15.84 17.11
CA PRO A 444 -13.64 14.61 17.86
C PRO A 444 -13.77 13.34 16.99
N TYR A 445 -14.02 13.48 15.69
CA TYR A 445 -14.16 12.38 14.72
C TYR A 445 -12.87 12.03 13.97
N LEU A 446 -11.72 12.59 14.36
CA LEU A 446 -10.45 12.37 13.69
C LEU A 446 -10.02 10.89 13.78
N GLN A 447 -9.71 10.30 12.63
CA GLN A 447 -9.28 8.92 12.45
C GLN A 447 -7.84 8.81 11.94
N GLY A 448 -7.36 9.79 11.17
CA GLY A 448 -5.98 9.85 10.70
C GLY A 448 -5.39 11.25 10.83
N LEU A 449 -4.19 11.33 11.42
CA LEU A 449 -3.42 12.56 11.57
C LEU A 449 -2.00 12.35 11.05
N GLN A 450 -1.53 13.23 10.16
CA GLN A 450 -0.16 13.22 9.66
C GLN A 450 0.50 14.58 9.91
N LEU A 451 1.67 14.55 10.55
CA LEU A 451 2.45 15.69 11.00
C LEU A 451 3.95 15.50 10.70
N SER A 452 4.26 14.73 9.66
CA SER A 452 5.64 14.35 9.32
C SER A 452 6.50 15.60 9.03
N SER A 453 7.77 15.61 9.47
CA SER A 453 8.72 16.72 9.32
C SER A 453 8.34 18.04 10.02
N CYS A 454 7.36 18.05 10.94
CA CYS A 454 6.94 19.26 11.67
C CYS A 454 7.84 19.54 12.89
N ALA A 455 9.09 19.95 12.64
CA ALA A 455 10.17 20.05 13.62
C ALA A 455 9.98 21.02 14.82
N LEU A 456 8.95 21.87 14.82
CA LEU A 456 8.66 22.79 15.94
C LEU A 456 7.69 22.21 16.98
N LEU A 457 7.07 21.06 16.70
CA LEU A 457 6.06 20.46 17.58
C LEU A 457 6.70 19.68 18.73
N THR A 458 6.15 19.85 19.94
CA THR A 458 6.56 19.14 21.16
C THR A 458 5.46 18.23 21.71
N ASP A 459 5.79 17.44 22.72
CA ASP A 459 4.83 16.60 23.48
C ASP A 459 3.58 17.36 23.93
N PHE A 460 3.70 18.66 24.25
CA PHE A 460 2.59 19.50 24.70
C PHE A 460 1.49 19.59 23.63
N SER A 461 1.86 19.84 22.37
CA SER A 461 0.94 19.99 21.24
C SER A 461 0.01 18.79 21.02
N LEU A 462 0.57 17.59 21.16
CA LEU A 462 -0.15 16.34 20.90
C LEU A 462 -0.92 15.85 22.12
N SER A 463 -0.52 16.26 23.33
CA SER A 463 -1.11 15.79 24.60
C SER A 463 -2.62 16.07 24.68
N ALA A 464 -3.05 17.29 24.39
CA ALA A 464 -4.45 17.71 24.39
C ALA A 464 -5.24 17.13 23.21
N LEU A 465 -4.61 17.03 22.03
CA LEU A 465 -5.24 16.50 20.82
C LEU A 465 -5.55 15.00 20.96
N VAL A 466 -4.59 14.21 21.43
CA VAL A 466 -4.73 12.76 21.63
C VAL A 466 -5.70 12.42 22.78
N ALA A 467 -5.79 13.27 23.82
CA ALA A 467 -6.80 13.13 24.87
C ALA A 467 -8.24 13.34 24.36
N THR A 468 -8.43 14.08 23.26
CA THR A 468 -9.75 14.51 22.75
C THR A 468 -10.18 13.85 21.44
N THR A 469 -9.38 12.92 20.90
CA THR A 469 -9.62 12.23 19.61
C THR A 469 -9.79 10.71 19.78
N PRO A 470 -10.90 10.24 20.38
CA PRO A 470 -11.08 8.83 20.76
C PRO A 470 -11.10 7.86 19.57
N TYR A 471 -11.36 8.32 18.35
CA TYR A 471 -11.43 7.49 17.14
C TYR A 471 -10.13 7.46 16.31
N LEU A 472 -9.01 7.98 16.84
CA LEU A 472 -7.74 8.02 16.10
C LEU A 472 -7.22 6.60 15.86
N THR A 473 -6.98 6.27 14.58
CA THR A 473 -6.53 4.93 14.12
C THR A 473 -5.21 4.97 13.35
N HIS A 474 -4.84 6.12 12.78
CA HIS A 474 -3.59 6.35 12.05
C HIS A 474 -2.93 7.62 12.61
N LEU A 475 -1.67 7.52 13.01
CA LEU A 475 -0.89 8.64 13.53
C LEU A 475 0.51 8.59 12.93
N ASP A 476 0.89 9.65 12.23
CA ASP A 476 2.16 9.76 11.52
C ASP A 476 2.93 10.99 12.06
N LEU A 477 4.05 10.69 12.72
CA LEU A 477 4.92 11.63 13.44
C LEU A 477 6.38 11.43 13.00
N GLU A 478 6.60 11.05 11.74
CA GLU A 478 7.95 10.92 11.16
C GLU A 478 8.72 12.27 11.25
N GLU A 479 10.01 12.24 11.56
CA GLU A 479 10.89 13.43 11.66
C GLU A 479 10.45 14.51 12.67
N VAL A 480 9.61 14.20 13.67
CA VAL A 480 9.24 15.15 14.74
C VAL A 480 10.24 15.07 15.91
N SER A 481 11.42 15.66 15.70
CA SER A 481 12.61 15.51 16.57
C SER A 481 12.42 15.89 18.05
N ASN A 482 11.48 16.79 18.37
CA ASN A 482 11.27 17.30 19.72
C ASN A 482 10.29 16.45 20.55
N LEU A 483 9.77 15.34 20.01
CA LEU A 483 8.97 14.39 20.77
C LEU A 483 9.84 13.57 21.73
N SER A 484 9.33 13.29 22.92
CA SER A 484 9.99 12.47 23.92
C SER A 484 9.21 11.21 24.28
N ASN A 485 9.87 10.33 25.04
CA ASN A 485 9.23 9.15 25.64
C ASN A 485 8.02 9.49 26.54
N THR A 486 7.89 10.73 27.03
CA THR A 486 6.75 11.12 27.88
C THR A 486 5.45 11.22 27.09
N PHE A 487 5.48 11.70 25.83
CA PHE A 487 4.30 11.67 24.96
C PHE A 487 3.76 10.26 24.78
N LEU A 488 4.61 9.30 24.40
CA LEU A 488 4.16 7.92 24.17
C LEU A 488 3.65 7.24 25.47
N SER A 489 4.39 7.36 26.57
CA SER A 489 4.12 6.62 27.80
C SER A 489 3.05 7.25 28.71
N ALA A 490 3.01 8.58 28.81
CA ALA A 490 2.11 9.30 29.71
C ALA A 490 0.83 9.76 29.01
N HIS A 491 0.89 10.13 27.73
CA HIS A 491 -0.25 10.67 26.98
C HIS A 491 -0.86 9.63 26.03
N LEU A 492 -0.11 9.16 25.02
CA LEU A 492 -0.65 8.27 23.98
C LEU A 492 -1.09 6.91 24.56
N ALA A 493 -0.29 6.25 25.39
CA ALA A 493 -0.64 4.95 25.98
C ALA A 493 -1.84 5.00 26.94
N LYS A 494 -2.17 6.17 27.50
CA LYS A 494 -3.33 6.36 28.41
C LYS A 494 -4.55 6.96 27.72
N SER A 495 -4.43 7.32 26.44
CA SER A 495 -5.47 7.95 25.66
C SER A 495 -6.65 7.01 25.35
N PRO A 496 -7.85 7.55 25.08
CA PRO A 496 -8.98 6.73 24.66
C PRO A 496 -8.77 6.05 23.29
N CYS A 497 -7.87 6.58 22.43
CA CYS A 497 -7.61 6.02 21.11
C CYS A 497 -6.55 4.91 21.09
N ALA A 498 -5.73 4.75 22.15
CA ALA A 498 -4.70 3.72 22.23
C ALA A 498 -5.13 2.32 21.74
N PRO A 499 -6.25 1.71 22.23
CA PRO A 499 -6.65 0.37 21.78
C PRO A 499 -7.16 0.32 20.33
N LEU A 500 -7.57 1.46 19.75
CA LEU A 500 -8.04 1.59 18.36
C LEU A 500 -6.93 1.95 17.37
N LEU A 501 -5.76 2.38 17.87
CA LEU A 501 -4.62 2.74 17.04
C LEU A 501 -4.14 1.53 16.23
N SER A 502 -4.06 1.71 14.92
CA SER A 502 -3.81 0.65 13.94
C SER A 502 -2.55 0.90 13.10
N HIS A 503 -2.20 2.15 12.86
CA HIS A 503 -0.99 2.55 12.15
C HIS A 503 -0.30 3.67 12.94
N LEU A 504 0.98 3.48 13.27
CA LEU A 504 1.81 4.47 13.94
C LEU A 504 3.19 4.57 13.27
N THR A 505 3.58 5.78 12.88
CA THR A 505 4.92 6.08 12.35
C THR A 505 5.66 7.01 13.31
N LEU A 506 6.85 6.60 13.74
CA LEU A 506 7.77 7.30 14.64
C LEU A 506 9.19 7.37 14.05
N SER A 507 9.34 7.15 12.73
CA SER A 507 10.64 7.13 12.05
C SER A 507 11.37 8.48 12.21
N TYR A 508 12.69 8.45 12.37
CA TYR A 508 13.58 9.59 12.62
C TYR A 508 13.32 10.38 13.92
N CYS A 509 12.57 9.81 14.87
CA CYS A 509 12.41 10.40 16.21
C CYS A 509 13.48 9.88 17.19
N GLU A 510 14.69 10.40 17.09
CA GLU A 510 15.89 9.94 17.82
C GLU A 510 15.72 9.93 19.36
N ASN A 511 14.89 10.82 19.90
CA ASN A 511 14.59 10.93 21.33
C ASN A 511 13.64 9.85 21.88
N ILE A 512 13.10 8.99 21.01
CA ILE A 512 12.18 7.90 21.36
C ILE A 512 12.95 6.59 21.54
N GLY A 513 12.65 5.86 22.63
CA GLY A 513 13.20 4.55 22.94
C GLY A 513 12.22 3.69 23.74
N ASP A 514 12.73 2.60 24.34
CA ASP A 514 11.89 1.58 24.99
C ASP A 514 10.97 2.13 26.10
N VAL A 515 11.43 3.15 26.84
CA VAL A 515 10.66 3.77 27.94
C VAL A 515 9.33 4.35 27.43
N GLY A 516 9.29 4.89 26.22
CA GLY A 516 8.08 5.39 25.57
C GLY A 516 7.28 4.28 24.88
N VAL A 517 7.97 3.36 24.18
CA VAL A 517 7.34 2.35 23.32
C VAL A 517 6.74 1.17 24.11
N LEU A 518 7.35 0.73 25.21
CA LEU A 518 6.88 -0.43 25.99
C LEU A 518 5.47 -0.21 26.60
N PRO A 519 5.15 0.91 27.26
CA PRO A 519 3.79 1.17 27.75
C PRO A 519 2.77 1.29 26.62
N LEU A 520 3.20 1.84 25.47
CA LEU A 520 2.36 2.01 24.29
C LEU A 520 1.96 0.67 23.68
N LEU A 521 2.90 -0.26 23.47
CA LEU A 521 2.63 -1.60 22.96
C LEU A 521 1.65 -2.37 23.87
N ARG A 522 1.72 -2.18 25.19
CA ARG A 522 0.80 -2.81 26.15
C ARG A 522 -0.63 -2.29 26.04
N ALA A 523 -0.81 -1.01 25.69
CA ALA A 523 -2.11 -0.38 25.51
C ALA A 523 -2.68 -0.58 24.10
N ALA A 524 -1.85 -0.43 23.07
CA ALA A 524 -2.21 -0.39 21.66
C ALA A 524 -2.41 -1.78 21.03
N THR A 525 -3.27 -2.60 21.64
CA THR A 525 -3.53 -3.96 21.18
C THR A 525 -4.07 -4.04 19.75
N GLY A 526 -4.68 -2.98 19.21
CA GLY A 526 -5.16 -2.90 17.82
C GLY A 526 -4.09 -2.72 16.73
N LEU A 527 -2.82 -2.53 17.12
CA LEU A 527 -1.77 -2.05 16.21
C LEU A 527 -1.40 -3.05 15.09
N LYS A 528 -1.43 -2.58 13.84
CA LYS A 528 -1.18 -3.35 12.60
C LYS A 528 0.06 -2.92 11.84
N ALA A 529 0.46 -1.66 11.94
CA ALA A 529 1.77 -1.20 11.48
C ALA A 529 2.42 -0.30 12.52
N LEU A 530 3.71 -0.52 12.76
CA LEU A 530 4.56 0.27 13.63
C LEU A 530 5.90 0.48 12.94
N ASP A 531 6.13 1.70 12.47
CA ASP A 531 7.35 2.08 11.77
C ASP A 531 8.17 2.98 12.72
N MET A 532 9.40 2.58 13.05
CA MET A 532 10.26 3.14 14.12
C MET A 532 11.72 3.30 13.66
N ASP A 533 11.93 3.64 12.40
CA ASP A 533 13.27 3.73 11.81
C ASP A 533 14.10 4.84 12.49
N ASN A 534 15.42 4.66 12.63
CA ASN A 534 16.32 5.63 13.26
C ASN A 534 15.82 6.15 14.64
N THR A 535 15.35 5.23 15.50
CA THR A 535 14.96 5.51 16.90
C THR A 535 15.89 4.79 17.88
N ALA A 536 15.96 5.26 19.13
CA ALA A 536 16.80 4.71 20.20
C ALA A 536 16.18 3.48 20.93
N ILE A 537 15.34 2.71 20.24
CA ILE A 537 14.77 1.46 20.75
C ILE A 537 15.80 0.32 20.77
N THR A 538 15.58 -0.66 21.63
CA THR A 538 16.42 -1.87 21.74
C THR A 538 15.61 -3.14 21.49
N ASP A 539 16.27 -4.30 21.63
CA ASP A 539 15.65 -5.63 21.56
C ASP A 539 14.45 -5.80 22.52
N LEU A 540 14.34 -5.01 23.60
CA LEU A 540 13.20 -5.04 24.51
C LEU A 540 11.89 -4.63 23.82
N ALA A 541 11.90 -3.61 22.95
CA ALA A 541 10.71 -3.21 22.18
C ALA A 541 10.25 -4.32 21.23
N LEU A 542 11.19 -5.06 20.63
CA LEU A 542 10.90 -6.20 19.76
C LEU A 542 10.28 -7.36 20.52
N ALA A 543 10.79 -7.67 21.71
CA ALA A 543 10.24 -8.69 22.58
C ALA A 543 8.82 -8.34 23.06
N GLU A 544 8.58 -7.10 23.48
CA GLU A 544 7.25 -6.64 23.90
C GLU A 544 6.25 -6.61 22.73
N ALA A 545 6.68 -6.26 21.51
CA ALA A 545 5.82 -6.34 20.32
C ALA A 545 5.40 -7.80 20.04
N ALA A 546 6.32 -8.76 20.19
CA ALA A 546 5.99 -10.19 20.07
C ALA A 546 5.03 -10.68 21.17
N LEU A 547 5.18 -10.18 22.41
CA LEU A 547 4.24 -10.45 23.51
C LEU A 547 2.84 -9.87 23.22
N MET A 548 2.76 -8.62 22.75
CA MET A 548 1.50 -7.97 22.38
C MET A 548 0.74 -8.77 21.32
N VAL A 549 1.41 -9.21 20.23
CA VAL A 549 0.76 -10.01 19.17
C VAL A 549 0.27 -11.36 19.70
N ARG A 550 1.05 -12.05 20.52
CA ARG A 550 0.64 -13.32 21.16
C ARG A 550 -0.57 -13.13 22.07
N ASP A 551 -0.57 -12.08 22.87
CA ASP A 551 -1.64 -11.78 23.82
C ASP A 551 -2.89 -11.19 23.14
N ARG A 552 -2.77 -10.64 21.92
CA ARG A 552 -3.90 -10.36 21.03
C ARG A 552 -4.49 -11.65 20.47
N ALA A 553 -3.64 -12.54 19.92
CA ALA A 553 -4.07 -13.81 19.33
C ALA A 553 -4.83 -14.70 20.32
N SER A 554 -4.46 -14.69 21.60
CA SER A 554 -5.15 -15.43 22.67
C SER A 554 -6.54 -14.87 23.01
N ARG A 555 -6.75 -13.56 22.85
CA ARG A 555 -7.99 -12.83 23.15
C ARG A 555 -9.04 -12.87 22.02
N THR A 556 -8.67 -13.33 20.82
CA THR A 556 -9.62 -13.47 19.69
C THR A 556 -10.76 -14.45 20.04
N PRO A 557 -12.04 -13.99 20.05
CA PRO A 557 -13.18 -14.85 20.39
C PRO A 557 -13.47 -15.91 19.33
N PHE A 558 -14.06 -17.01 19.76
CA PHE A 558 -14.58 -18.08 18.90
C PHE A 558 -16.12 -18.11 19.03
N PRO A 559 -16.89 -18.31 17.95
CA PRO A 559 -16.51 -18.49 16.54
C PRO A 559 -16.67 -17.20 15.70
N LEU A 560 -15.93 -17.09 14.60
CA LEU A 560 -16.13 -16.08 13.55
C LEU A 560 -16.84 -16.72 12.32
N PRO A 561 -17.79 -16.03 11.64
CA PRO A 561 -18.76 -16.72 10.77
C PRO A 561 -18.21 -17.27 9.43
N THR A 562 -17.04 -16.82 8.98
CA THR A 562 -16.56 -17.02 7.60
C THR A 562 -15.05 -17.24 7.51
N PHE A 563 -14.52 -18.27 8.17
CA PHE A 563 -13.17 -18.74 7.88
C PHE A 563 -13.18 -19.85 6.81
N PRO A 564 -12.57 -19.64 5.63
CA PRO A 564 -12.38 -20.72 4.67
C PRO A 564 -11.46 -21.79 5.26
N GLN A 565 -11.83 -23.06 5.07
CA GLN A 565 -11.04 -24.20 5.52
C GLN A 565 -9.67 -24.18 4.82
N GLY A 566 -8.59 -24.00 5.60
CA GLY A 566 -7.22 -23.87 5.07
C GLY A 566 -6.52 -22.52 5.33
N ALA A 567 -7.06 -21.65 6.19
CA ALA A 567 -6.43 -20.39 6.57
C ALA A 567 -4.94 -20.55 6.98
N ARG A 568 -4.05 -19.96 6.17
CA ARG A 568 -2.62 -19.83 6.46
C ARG A 568 -2.39 -18.76 7.52
N ALA A 569 -1.21 -18.76 8.13
CA ALA A 569 -0.81 -17.67 9.00
C ALA A 569 -0.85 -16.33 8.23
N THR A 570 -1.28 -15.25 8.89
CA THR A 570 -1.36 -13.92 8.29
C THR A 570 -0.51 -12.94 9.09
N PRO A 571 0.21 -12.01 8.41
CA PRO A 571 0.92 -10.95 9.11
C PRO A 571 -0.10 -9.97 9.69
N THR A 572 -0.21 -9.87 11.01
CA THR A 572 -1.15 -8.96 11.69
C THR A 572 -0.49 -7.72 12.26
N LEU A 573 0.83 -7.75 12.45
CA LEU A 573 1.67 -6.59 12.75
C LEU A 573 2.79 -6.52 11.71
N LYS A 574 2.88 -5.40 10.99
CA LYS A 574 4.06 -4.96 10.25
C LYS A 574 4.91 -4.11 11.18
N LEU A 575 6.19 -4.42 11.31
CA LEU A 575 7.13 -3.67 12.13
C LEU A 575 8.34 -3.28 11.27
N VAL A 576 8.72 -2.00 11.28
CA VAL A 576 9.80 -1.45 10.44
C VAL A 576 10.82 -0.76 11.33
N ILE A 577 12.07 -1.21 11.24
CA ILE A 577 13.20 -0.85 12.11
C ILE A 577 14.52 -0.78 11.32
N PHE A 578 14.59 0.13 10.36
CA PHE A 578 15.84 0.49 9.70
C PHE A 578 16.69 1.37 10.61
N ASP A 579 18.01 1.15 10.57
CA ASP A 579 19.06 1.99 11.19
C ASP A 579 18.91 2.32 12.70
N CYS A 580 18.15 1.53 13.46
CA CYS A 580 18.10 1.61 14.93
C CYS A 580 19.44 1.12 15.54
N PRO A 581 20.22 1.98 16.25
CA PRO A 581 21.60 1.67 16.64
C PRO A 581 21.74 0.65 17.78
N HIS A 582 20.65 0.27 18.45
CA HIS A 582 20.65 -0.62 19.62
C HIS A 582 19.88 -1.92 19.40
N ILE A 583 19.45 -2.21 18.17
CA ILE A 583 18.85 -3.50 17.82
C ILE A 583 19.95 -4.49 17.43
N THR A 584 19.89 -5.68 18.00
CA THR A 584 20.86 -6.75 17.76
C THR A 584 20.23 -7.93 17.02
N TRP A 585 21.07 -8.80 16.46
CA TRP A 585 20.60 -10.05 15.88
C TRP A 585 19.78 -10.91 16.88
N PRO A 586 20.16 -11.07 18.16
CA PRO A 586 19.31 -11.65 19.20
C PRO A 586 17.86 -11.13 19.25
N GLY A 587 17.61 -9.81 19.20
CA GLY A 587 16.25 -9.27 19.24
C GLY A 587 15.41 -9.62 18.00
N ILE A 588 16.04 -9.55 16.82
CA ILE A 588 15.40 -10.00 15.56
C ILE A 588 15.11 -11.50 15.60
N ARG A 589 16.06 -12.29 16.10
CA ARG A 589 15.93 -13.73 16.25
C ARG A 589 14.78 -14.12 17.17
N GLU A 590 14.52 -13.37 18.24
CA GLU A 590 13.36 -13.59 19.11
C GLU A 590 12.04 -13.44 18.31
N ILE A 591 11.90 -12.43 17.45
CA ILE A 591 10.73 -12.29 16.56
C ILE A 591 10.60 -13.51 15.62
N LEU A 592 11.69 -13.96 14.99
CA LEU A 592 11.68 -15.11 14.09
C LEU A 592 11.31 -16.41 14.82
N SER A 593 11.84 -16.61 16.03
CA SER A 593 11.49 -17.73 16.90
C SER A 593 10.00 -17.70 17.25
N ARG A 594 9.47 -16.56 17.71
CA ARG A 594 8.05 -16.38 18.06
C ARG A 594 7.12 -16.62 16.86
N ASN A 595 7.47 -16.09 15.69
CA ASN A 595 6.75 -16.35 14.44
C ASN A 595 6.70 -17.86 14.10
N SER A 596 7.75 -18.62 14.42
CA SER A 596 7.81 -20.08 14.23
C SER A 596 6.97 -20.82 15.28
N GLU A 597 6.96 -20.36 16.54
CA GLU A 597 6.12 -20.88 17.61
C GLU A 597 4.62 -20.73 17.32
N MET A 598 4.20 -19.62 16.70
CA MET A 598 2.79 -19.38 16.34
C MET A 598 2.21 -20.46 15.42
N LEU A 599 3.03 -21.18 14.64
CA LEU A 599 2.58 -22.32 13.83
C LEU A 599 2.11 -23.53 14.65
N SER A 600 2.49 -23.61 15.94
CA SER A 600 1.95 -24.61 16.86
C SER A 600 0.48 -24.37 17.25
N LEU A 601 0.00 -23.13 17.10
CA LEU A 601 -1.38 -22.76 17.39
C LEU A 601 -2.33 -23.22 16.26
N PRO A 602 -3.63 -23.42 16.56
CA PRO A 602 -4.65 -23.68 15.55
C PRO A 602 -4.69 -22.54 14.51
N PRO A 603 -5.03 -22.83 13.24
CA PRO A 603 -4.87 -21.91 12.12
C PRO A 603 -5.53 -20.54 12.35
N ASN A 604 -6.70 -20.52 12.99
CA ASN A 604 -7.48 -19.30 13.25
C ASN A 604 -6.87 -18.38 14.33
N ARG A 605 -5.72 -18.74 14.94
CA ARG A 605 -4.96 -17.93 15.92
C ARG A 605 -3.52 -17.66 15.48
N ARG A 606 -3.17 -17.90 14.21
CA ARG A 606 -1.82 -17.73 13.68
C ARG A 606 -1.55 -16.29 13.24
N GLU A 607 -1.41 -15.44 14.23
CA GLU A 607 -0.90 -14.07 14.05
C GLU A 607 0.63 -14.08 13.94
N VAL A 608 1.18 -13.32 12.99
CA VAL A 608 2.62 -13.29 12.69
C VAL A 608 3.08 -11.85 12.54
N ILE A 609 4.33 -11.56 12.91
CA ILE A 609 4.98 -10.26 12.71
C ILE A 609 5.73 -10.27 11.38
N ALA A 610 5.37 -9.35 10.48
CA ALA A 610 6.15 -9.05 9.29
C ALA A 610 7.19 -7.96 9.62
N LEU A 611 8.45 -8.35 9.70
CA LEU A 611 9.54 -7.46 10.09
C LEU A 611 10.28 -6.91 8.86
N LYS A 612 10.58 -5.61 8.88
CA LYS A 612 11.56 -4.98 8.00
C LYS A 612 12.69 -4.41 8.84
N CYS A 613 13.92 -4.72 8.48
CA CYS A 613 15.14 -4.36 9.22
C CYS A 613 16.32 -4.18 8.27
N PHE A 614 17.49 -3.84 8.83
CA PHE A 614 18.71 -3.55 8.06
C PHE A 614 19.03 -4.60 6.95
N TYR A 615 19.52 -4.12 5.81
CA TYR A 615 19.73 -4.91 4.59
C TYR A 615 20.53 -6.22 4.79
N GLY A 616 21.47 -6.24 5.74
CA GLY A 616 22.25 -7.45 6.07
C GLY A 616 21.44 -8.60 6.67
N TRP A 617 20.23 -8.33 7.17
CA TRP A 617 19.34 -9.32 7.79
C TRP A 617 18.02 -9.49 7.03
N GLN A 618 17.58 -8.49 6.25
CA GLN A 618 16.29 -8.51 5.55
C GLN A 618 16.05 -9.79 4.72
N MET A 619 17.08 -10.29 4.01
CA MET A 619 16.93 -11.50 3.18
C MET A 619 16.55 -12.75 3.98
N THR A 620 17.08 -12.93 5.19
CA THR A 620 16.72 -14.10 6.02
C THR A 620 15.41 -13.91 6.75
N VAL A 621 15.06 -12.67 7.11
CA VAL A 621 13.74 -12.32 7.63
C VAL A 621 12.65 -12.60 6.60
N ASP A 622 12.85 -12.20 5.33
CA ASP A 622 11.89 -12.44 4.23
C ASP A 622 11.74 -13.94 3.92
N GLU A 623 12.85 -14.67 3.79
CA GLU A 623 12.83 -16.12 3.52
C GLU A 623 12.32 -16.95 4.72
N HIS A 624 12.48 -16.46 5.96
CA HIS A 624 11.85 -17.03 7.15
C HIS A 624 10.34 -16.78 7.16
N LEU A 625 9.92 -15.53 6.98
CA LEU A 625 8.51 -15.14 6.92
C LEU A 625 7.77 -15.92 5.83
N LYS A 626 8.36 -16.07 4.64
CA LYS A 626 7.85 -16.88 3.53
C LYS A 626 7.64 -18.35 3.92
N ARG A 627 8.57 -18.97 4.68
CA ARG A 627 8.41 -20.34 5.22
C ARG A 627 7.31 -20.41 6.28
N VAL A 628 7.19 -19.40 7.15
CA VAL A 628 6.13 -19.32 8.17
C VAL A 628 4.75 -19.19 7.52
N LEU A 629 4.58 -18.29 6.56
CA LEU A 629 3.33 -18.13 5.79
C LEU A 629 3.00 -19.38 4.96
N GLY A 630 4.03 -20.12 4.50
CA GLY A 630 3.89 -21.45 3.88
C GLY A 630 3.49 -22.59 4.84
N GLY A 631 3.64 -22.38 6.16
CA GLY A 631 3.39 -23.40 7.20
C GLY A 631 4.58 -24.33 7.50
N GLU A 632 5.76 -24.05 6.94
CA GLU A 632 6.96 -24.90 7.05
C GLU A 632 7.75 -24.66 8.34
N ARG A 633 7.15 -24.97 9.50
CA ARG A 633 7.76 -24.74 10.83
C ARG A 633 9.22 -25.20 10.92
N HIS A 634 9.51 -26.46 10.60
CA HIS A 634 10.87 -26.99 10.67
C HIS A 634 11.82 -26.40 9.61
N GLY A 635 11.30 -25.85 8.51
CA GLY A 635 12.11 -25.09 7.55
C GLY A 635 12.55 -23.76 8.14
N ALA A 636 11.62 -23.04 8.76
CA ALA A 636 11.86 -21.78 9.46
C ALA A 636 12.86 -21.93 10.62
N GLU A 637 12.65 -22.91 11.51
CA GLU A 637 13.54 -23.23 12.65
C GLU A 637 14.97 -23.63 12.21
N ARG A 638 15.13 -24.28 11.05
CA ARG A 638 16.46 -24.63 10.51
C ARG A 638 17.18 -23.41 9.95
N LEU A 639 16.48 -22.55 9.21
CA LEU A 639 17.02 -21.32 8.64
C LEU A 639 17.53 -20.38 9.75
N GLU A 640 16.72 -20.17 10.79
CA GLU A 640 17.08 -19.39 11.98
C GLU A 640 18.37 -19.91 12.64
N ARG A 641 18.46 -21.22 12.86
CA ARG A 641 19.64 -21.86 13.49
C ARG A 641 20.90 -21.68 12.64
N LYS A 642 20.83 -21.95 11.33
CA LYS A 642 21.96 -21.78 10.42
C LYS A 642 22.43 -20.34 10.35
N TRP A 643 21.52 -19.37 10.33
CA TRP A 643 21.90 -17.96 10.32
C TRP A 643 22.51 -17.54 11.66
N ALA A 644 22.01 -18.04 12.79
CA ALA A 644 22.65 -17.81 14.09
C ALA A 644 24.08 -18.38 14.15
N GLU A 645 24.31 -19.59 13.62
CA GLU A 645 25.65 -20.17 13.47
C GLU A 645 26.55 -19.33 12.54
N HIS A 646 26.01 -18.79 11.44
CA HIS A 646 26.73 -17.89 10.53
C HIS A 646 27.10 -16.55 11.17
N MET A 647 26.18 -15.93 11.94
CA MET A 647 26.42 -14.67 12.64
C MET A 647 27.53 -14.83 13.69
N VAL A 648 27.43 -15.84 14.55
CA VAL A 648 28.49 -16.16 15.54
C VAL A 648 29.84 -16.42 14.85
N ALA A 649 29.85 -17.19 13.76
CA ALA A 649 31.07 -17.44 12.99
C ALA A 649 31.64 -16.18 12.31
N SER A 650 30.82 -15.15 12.07
CA SER A 650 31.22 -13.86 11.48
C SER A 650 31.76 -12.90 12.52
N GLU A 651 31.11 -12.79 13.68
CA GLU A 651 31.59 -12.02 14.84
C GLU A 651 32.93 -12.58 15.35
N GLU A 652 33.07 -13.90 15.46
CA GLU A 652 34.34 -14.58 15.79
C GLU A 652 35.49 -14.18 14.83
N VAL A 653 35.21 -13.84 13.57
CA VAL A 653 36.22 -13.41 12.59
C VAL A 653 36.71 -11.97 12.82
N GLY A 654 35.90 -11.11 13.44
CA GLY A 654 36.24 -9.73 13.76
C GLY A 654 37.22 -9.58 14.93
N GLU A 655 36.99 -10.30 16.03
CA GLU A 655 37.59 -9.95 17.33
C GLU A 655 38.87 -10.70 17.74
N GLY A 656 39.51 -11.53 16.89
CA GLY A 656 40.70 -12.25 17.39
C GLY A 656 41.66 -12.95 16.44
N ARG A 657 42.89 -13.14 16.94
CA ARG A 657 44.00 -13.87 16.29
C ARG A 657 43.65 -15.36 16.06
N GLY A 658 43.00 -15.65 14.94
CA GLY A 658 42.65 -17.03 14.53
C GLY A 658 42.19 -17.16 13.07
N GLY A 659 42.49 -16.18 12.22
CA GLY A 659 41.70 -15.86 11.03
C GLY A 659 41.46 -16.97 9.99
N ARG A 660 42.37 -17.95 9.81
CA ARG A 660 42.17 -18.99 8.76
C ARG A 660 41.07 -20.01 9.11
N ARG A 661 41.02 -20.50 10.36
CA ARG A 661 40.00 -21.49 10.78
C ARG A 661 38.63 -20.84 10.94
N ARG A 662 38.60 -19.60 11.42
CA ARG A 662 37.36 -18.80 11.59
C ARG A 662 36.74 -18.39 10.25
N ARG A 663 37.54 -17.83 9.31
CA ARG A 663 37.07 -17.52 7.93
C ARG A 663 36.62 -18.76 7.16
N ARG A 664 37.13 -19.96 7.50
CA ARG A 664 36.66 -21.21 6.94
C ARG A 664 35.25 -21.57 7.45
N ARG A 665 35.00 -21.47 8.76
CA ARG A 665 33.66 -21.68 9.34
C ARG A 665 32.63 -20.70 8.79
N ALA A 666 32.95 -19.41 8.73
CA ALA A 666 32.06 -18.39 8.15
C ALA A 666 31.65 -18.75 6.71
N ARG A 667 32.62 -19.10 5.85
CA ARG A 667 32.36 -19.55 4.46
C ARG A 667 31.65 -20.90 4.33
N GLU A 668 31.81 -21.79 5.30
CA GLU A 668 31.09 -23.08 5.35
C GLU A 668 29.62 -22.85 5.75
N ALA A 669 29.36 -21.90 6.66
CA ALA A 669 28.00 -21.47 7.02
C ALA A 669 27.32 -20.67 5.89
N GLU A 670 28.02 -19.73 5.25
CA GLU A 670 27.58 -18.94 4.07
C GLU A 670 27.08 -19.87 2.95
N ARG A 671 27.88 -20.88 2.57
CA ARG A 671 27.48 -21.89 1.57
C ARG A 671 26.27 -22.71 2.00
N GLY A 672 26.16 -23.04 3.29
CA GLY A 672 25.03 -23.77 3.85
C GLY A 672 23.70 -22.99 3.84
N LEU A 673 23.76 -21.68 3.58
CA LEU A 673 22.62 -20.78 3.40
C LEU A 673 22.28 -20.61 1.92
N ASP A 674 23.28 -20.40 1.05
CA ASP A 674 23.11 -20.34 -0.41
C ASP A 674 22.42 -21.59 -0.97
N GLU A 675 22.80 -22.78 -0.48
CA GLU A 675 22.20 -24.06 -0.88
C GLU A 675 20.71 -24.22 -0.48
N GLU A 676 20.21 -23.43 0.48
CA GLU A 676 18.79 -23.46 0.92
C GLU A 676 17.98 -22.20 0.54
N GLY A 677 18.64 -21.09 0.23
CA GLY A 677 18.03 -19.90 -0.38
C GLY A 677 17.80 -20.04 -1.89
N GLY A 678 18.49 -20.99 -2.54
CA GLY A 678 18.43 -21.29 -3.98
C GLY A 678 17.12 -21.90 -4.51
N GLY A 679 15.98 -21.26 -4.23
CA GLY A 679 14.66 -21.66 -4.71
C GLY A 679 14.40 -21.34 -6.19
N VAL A 680 14.92 -22.19 -7.09
CA VAL A 680 14.53 -22.32 -8.51
C VAL A 680 14.90 -21.14 -9.44
N VAL A 681 16.12 -21.21 -9.99
CA VAL A 681 16.35 -20.96 -11.42
C VAL A 681 17.09 -22.19 -11.98
N GLY A 682 16.56 -22.79 -13.05
CA GLY A 682 16.96 -24.13 -13.48
C GLY A 682 18.33 -24.21 -14.20
N GLY A 683 19.00 -25.36 -14.11
CA GLY A 683 20.25 -25.61 -14.86
C GLY A 683 21.14 -26.69 -14.27
N GLY A 684 20.74 -27.95 -14.40
CA GLY A 684 21.28 -29.06 -13.60
C GLY A 684 22.79 -29.34 -13.65
N ARG A 685 23.26 -30.01 -12.59
CA ARG A 685 24.04 -31.27 -12.68
C ARG A 685 24.14 -31.93 -11.30
N ARG A 686 23.34 -32.98 -11.07
CA ARG A 686 23.59 -33.94 -9.98
C ARG A 686 24.95 -34.60 -10.22
N ARG A 687 25.94 -34.38 -9.36
CA ARG A 687 27.12 -35.25 -9.29
C ARG A 687 26.81 -36.42 -8.36
N ALA A 688 26.77 -37.63 -8.94
CA ALA A 688 26.58 -38.85 -8.20
C ALA A 688 27.71 -39.07 -7.19
N ARG A 689 27.38 -39.63 -6.02
CA ARG A 689 28.36 -40.25 -5.13
C ARG A 689 28.92 -41.49 -5.84
N SER A 690 30.24 -41.55 -6.00
CA SER A 690 30.95 -42.81 -6.22
C SER A 690 31.78 -43.07 -4.97
N GLY A 691 31.61 -44.25 -4.37
CA GLY A 691 32.56 -44.76 -3.39
C GLY A 691 33.88 -45.14 -4.07
N GLY A 692 34.94 -45.26 -3.28
CA GLY A 692 36.28 -45.62 -3.74
C GLY A 692 37.26 -45.61 -2.58
N CYS A 693 37.37 -46.74 -1.88
CA CYS A 693 38.36 -46.96 -0.84
C CYS A 693 39.64 -47.52 -1.47
N VAL A 694 40.80 -46.91 -1.21
CA VAL A 694 42.11 -47.58 -1.26
C VAL A 694 42.97 -47.02 -0.12
N VAL A 695 43.70 -47.92 0.55
CA VAL A 695 44.65 -47.63 1.63
C VAL A 695 46.06 -47.51 1.06
N MET A 696 46.77 -46.43 1.44
CA MET A 696 48.21 -46.33 1.76
C MET A 696 48.54 -44.85 2.03
#